data_AF-A0A7C2VBE2-F1
#
_entry.id   AF-A0A7C2VBE2-F1
#
_cell.length_a   1.000
_cell.length_b   1.000
_cell.length_c   1.000
_cell.angle_alpha   90.00
_cell.angle_beta   90.00
_cell.angle_gamma   90.00
#
_symmetry.space_group_name_H-M   'P 1'
#
loop_
_entity.id
_entity.type
_entity.pdbx_description
1 polymer ?
#
loop_
_entity_poly.entity_id
_entity_poly.type
_entity_poly.pdbx_seq_one_letter_code
_entity_poly.pdbx_strand_id
1 'polypeptide(L)'
;MRITDSSDVLKEKGYTVITKVEPKISPEYEKITFAEMFPELKNTEEEFIKRISDKPIFSHQLKAMKALEEGKNIIIKSGTGSGKTEAWAFYALKKASTHENFRTIAIYPTLALSNDQVRRIEAYSKAFSVPVMQLDSPSKEAYRKEHGTLSLRKKIISSKILITNPAFLLTDLKKFFTKQNTSIFQDFYFNPGLIVIDELDFYDPRSISLILGILELISKVSQRKPQVAILTATLSNPTELGVYLKTITDRDFEIIEGKPFHVENRLCVVLGKDLEKIWNQLKEYEGSLSSRKDVDKSILDSLKDLNLFKKNPYKTLEYLEALGYNVPSIEFDITDILSLYLQDDGLTIVFTSGINRAEEIARKLKIKVGEDKVATHHHLVSKSERKKIEDWAKEGKIKIIVSPRTLSQGIDIGSVVRIVHIGLPDSLREFLQREGRKGRREEIPFTESIIIPHNHWDRELFAKGYEAFENWVSLPVEKTIINPKNLYMKLFTGIVKLVSPWLRQDLTEPEIEALKRAKILTDGQVNKSRLKFIWDRLNFYELGPPYGIKRYLESDSEKIPLEPIGFCDLVEIFQLGCFDHANDAIVVYHQMSEKYRSVTSVIEKKIKDVNFWQDEGLARAIEEYLDTKARWGEDANFYNDIRSGRLFSRVEPVVYPPRNGFGMLTKIPDTIMWLVSSKKPSIFKVGNSTIVDRKKRAIVVPVEVHGMYRDFTYGYIYEVDERLDLRMLRIALAFISVALRRIESIHLGLIEYGISNVSEKKFIEVHESASAGFLDSFDWLEFAEKVRRYEPDTLDLIMMDQVDEIAYADFLAFGMGWEDVKSYAQKVLEYLDQGRHIELSVKNFAARITKPSKSLKLLSIDALLEPIEDQSSEAPLFYVLGLTYFDGENLEGETRVDMISFGLPPGAMLKKIESEIDDLAEYEEYNILISSKEVAKSISTMGLRKLPKMIESKGIEVMKLLENVMQPPSLEPYIMLGKRLYGKLIGKEADLADIEEINMIIKRMKSQGYKQLLDSEKKKIESYIKIRAVAIYLAYLHYLSLEREKKTIKEEGKK
;
A
#
# COMPACT_ATOMS: atom_id res chain seq x y z
N MET A 1 34.55 -19.92 11.43
CA MET A 1 33.25 -19.87 12.12
C MET A 1 32.60 -21.24 12.03
N ARG A 2 32.38 -21.91 13.16
CA ARG A 2 31.67 -23.17 13.27
C ARG A 2 30.16 -22.92 13.23
N ILE A 3 29.47 -23.55 12.28
CA ILE A 3 28.02 -23.52 12.13
C ILE A 3 27.57 -24.96 11.89
N THR A 4 26.63 -25.44 12.70
CA THR A 4 26.02 -26.76 12.53
C THR A 4 25.18 -26.81 11.26
N ASP A 5 25.35 -27.83 10.41
CA ASP A 5 24.42 -28.09 9.31
C ASP A 5 23.20 -28.84 9.85
N SER A 6 22.04 -28.19 9.80
CA SER A 6 20.82 -28.73 10.38
C SER A 6 20.28 -29.92 9.60
N SER A 7 20.49 -29.99 8.27
CA SER A 7 19.97 -31.08 7.43
C SER A 7 20.44 -32.43 7.96
N ASP A 8 21.75 -32.56 8.13
CA ASP A 8 22.38 -33.85 8.40
C ASP A 8 22.12 -34.27 9.85
N VAL A 9 22.30 -33.34 10.80
CA VAL A 9 22.10 -33.62 12.23
C VAL A 9 20.64 -33.94 12.54
N LEU A 10 19.68 -33.28 11.87
CA LEU A 10 18.27 -33.58 12.07
C LEU A 10 17.89 -34.94 11.47
N LYS A 11 18.38 -35.29 10.28
CA LYS A 11 18.18 -36.63 9.70
C LYS A 11 18.73 -37.73 10.60
N GLU A 12 19.95 -37.56 11.13
CA GLU A 12 20.56 -38.51 12.08
C GLU A 12 19.73 -38.69 13.36
N LYS A 13 19.04 -37.63 13.81
CA LYS A 13 18.16 -37.66 14.99
C LYS A 13 16.73 -38.11 14.68
N GLY A 14 16.47 -38.63 13.48
CA GLY A 14 15.17 -39.19 13.07
C GLY A 14 14.16 -38.17 12.55
N TYR A 15 14.55 -36.92 12.30
CA TYR A 15 13.66 -35.93 11.72
C TYR A 15 13.57 -36.08 10.20
N THR A 16 12.36 -35.94 9.66
CA THR A 16 12.14 -35.78 8.22
C THR A 16 12.18 -34.30 7.87
N VAL A 17 13.11 -33.94 6.99
CA VAL A 17 13.34 -32.57 6.57
C VAL A 17 13.33 -32.43 5.05
N ILE A 18 12.81 -31.31 4.56
CA ILE A 18 12.96 -30.87 3.18
C ILE A 18 14.02 -29.77 3.15
N THR A 19 15.01 -29.90 2.27
CA THR A 19 16.16 -28.99 2.21
C THR A 19 16.28 -28.35 0.84
N LYS A 20 16.57 -27.04 0.80
CA LYS A 20 16.84 -26.29 -0.43
C LYS A 20 18.01 -25.34 -0.19
N VAL A 21 18.91 -25.20 -1.16
CA VAL A 21 20.06 -24.29 -1.06
C VAL A 21 19.83 -23.11 -1.99
N GLU A 22 19.87 -21.92 -1.42
CA GLU A 22 19.88 -20.65 -2.14
C GLU A 22 21.34 -20.19 -2.29
N PRO A 23 21.79 -19.92 -3.52
CA PRO A 23 23.19 -19.58 -3.76
C PRO A 23 23.55 -18.20 -3.17
N LYS A 24 24.83 -17.99 -2.85
CA LYS A 24 25.36 -16.69 -2.45
C LYS A 24 25.07 -15.63 -3.51
N ILE A 25 24.59 -14.45 -3.09
CA ILE A 25 24.49 -13.26 -3.92
C ILE A 25 25.41 -12.18 -3.35
N SER A 26 26.19 -11.53 -4.22
CA SER A 26 27.06 -10.42 -3.82
C SER A 26 26.85 -9.20 -4.71
N PRO A 27 26.93 -7.99 -4.13
CA PRO A 27 26.95 -6.76 -4.91
C PRO A 27 28.14 -6.72 -5.87
N GLU A 28 28.02 -5.87 -6.89
CA GLU A 28 29.14 -5.56 -7.78
C GLU A 28 30.05 -4.55 -7.09
N TYR A 29 31.36 -4.77 -7.19
CA TYR A 29 32.40 -3.97 -6.53
C TYR A 29 33.17 -3.13 -7.55
N GLU A 30 33.49 -1.90 -7.17
CA GLU A 30 34.43 -1.05 -7.88
C GLU A 30 35.86 -1.31 -7.40
N LYS A 31 36.85 -0.92 -8.22
CA LYS A 31 38.27 -1.04 -7.88
C LYS A 31 38.75 -0.02 -6.83
N ILE A 32 37.90 0.95 -6.47
CA ILE A 32 38.23 2.06 -5.57
C ILE A 32 37.73 1.71 -4.17
N THR A 33 38.56 1.96 -3.17
CA THR A 33 38.22 1.77 -1.74
C THR A 33 37.61 3.02 -1.11
N PHE A 34 36.95 2.85 0.04
CA PHE A 34 36.42 3.99 0.80
C PHE A 34 37.52 4.99 1.20
N ALA A 35 38.69 4.53 1.64
CA ALA A 35 39.79 5.40 2.04
C ALA A 35 40.45 6.16 0.88
N GLU A 36 40.42 5.60 -0.33
CA GLU A 36 40.87 6.29 -1.54
C GLU A 36 39.92 7.41 -1.94
N MET A 37 38.61 7.18 -1.82
CA MET A 37 37.59 8.18 -2.15
C MET A 37 37.40 9.23 -1.04
N PHE A 38 37.59 8.83 0.22
CA PHE A 38 37.40 9.66 1.42
C PHE A 38 38.63 9.57 2.35
N PRO A 39 39.68 10.39 2.10
CA PRO A 39 40.90 10.38 2.89
C PRO A 39 40.70 10.65 4.39
N GLU A 40 39.61 11.32 4.77
CA GLU A 40 39.21 11.60 6.15
C GLU A 40 39.10 10.33 7.00
N LEU A 41 38.85 9.18 6.38
CA LEU A 41 38.72 7.90 7.07
C LEU A 41 40.05 7.32 7.56
N LYS A 42 41.19 7.75 7.00
CA LYS A 42 42.51 7.16 7.28
C LYS A 42 43.03 7.44 8.70
N ASN A 43 42.63 8.56 9.30
CA ASN A 43 43.22 9.06 10.55
C ASN A 43 42.35 8.84 11.79
N THR A 44 41.45 7.85 11.76
CA THR A 44 40.53 7.57 12.86
C THR A 44 41.04 6.48 13.81
N GLU A 45 40.71 6.62 15.09
CA GLU A 45 40.93 5.57 16.09
C GLU A 45 39.77 4.57 16.15
N GLU A 46 38.62 4.86 15.54
CA GLU A 46 37.45 3.98 15.58
C GLU A 46 37.63 2.72 14.70
N GLU A 47 37.66 1.55 15.35
CA GLU A 47 37.91 0.26 14.70
C GLU A 47 36.91 -0.06 13.57
N PHE A 48 35.65 0.33 13.74
CA PHE A 48 34.61 0.17 12.71
C PHE A 48 34.97 0.91 11.41
N ILE A 49 35.50 2.13 11.52
CA ILE A 49 35.88 2.93 10.34
C ILE A 49 37.12 2.34 9.67
N LYS A 50 38.07 1.80 10.44
CA LYS A 50 39.22 1.07 9.85
C LYS A 50 38.75 -0.12 9.01
N ARG A 51 37.76 -0.88 9.50
CA ARG A 51 37.19 -2.03 8.77
C ARG A 51 36.47 -1.65 7.47
N ILE A 52 35.91 -0.44 7.36
CA ILE A 52 35.26 0.02 6.12
C ILE A 52 36.24 0.70 5.15
N SER A 53 37.28 1.34 5.69
CA SER A 53 38.27 2.12 4.93
C SER A 53 38.91 1.33 3.79
N ASP A 54 39.30 0.09 4.05
CA ASP A 54 39.99 -0.78 3.09
C ASP A 54 39.02 -1.57 2.18
N LYS A 55 37.70 -1.41 2.36
CA LYS A 55 36.72 -2.13 1.54
C LYS A 55 36.50 -1.43 0.20
N PRO A 56 36.36 -2.20 -0.88
CA PRO A 56 35.91 -1.67 -2.16
C PRO A 56 34.49 -1.11 -2.06
N ILE A 57 34.24 -0.01 -2.76
CA ILE A 57 32.93 0.63 -2.86
C ILE A 57 32.03 -0.22 -3.77
N PHE A 58 30.75 -0.39 -3.43
CA PHE A 58 29.81 -1.06 -4.32
C PHE A 58 29.46 -0.17 -5.53
N SER A 59 29.27 -0.77 -6.71
CA SER A 59 28.96 -0.03 -7.94
C SER A 59 27.70 0.84 -7.81
N HIS A 60 26.65 0.36 -7.13
CA HIS A 60 25.45 1.17 -6.89
C HIS A 60 25.68 2.33 -5.90
N GLN A 61 26.61 2.19 -4.94
CA GLN A 61 26.99 3.27 -4.03
C GLN A 61 27.70 4.38 -4.79
N LEU A 62 28.69 4.03 -5.62
CA LEU A 62 29.43 5.01 -6.43
C LEU A 62 28.50 5.71 -7.43
N LYS A 63 27.61 4.95 -8.10
CA LYS A 63 26.62 5.52 -9.02
C LYS A 63 25.70 6.53 -8.30
N ALA A 64 25.26 6.21 -7.09
CA ALA A 64 24.44 7.11 -6.28
C ALA A 64 25.17 8.38 -5.87
N MET A 65 26.41 8.26 -5.41
CA MET A 65 27.23 9.43 -5.07
C MET A 65 27.46 10.33 -6.28
N LYS A 66 27.75 9.77 -7.47
CA LYS A 66 27.91 10.52 -8.72
C LYS A 66 26.63 11.26 -9.12
N ALA A 67 25.49 10.57 -9.12
CA ALA A 67 24.21 11.21 -9.43
C ALA A 67 23.87 12.35 -8.46
N LEU A 68 24.17 12.17 -7.16
CA LEU A 68 24.04 13.24 -6.17
C LEU A 68 25.02 14.39 -6.42
N GLU A 69 26.27 14.12 -6.80
CA GLU A 69 27.26 15.14 -7.17
C GLU A 69 26.84 15.95 -8.40
N GLU A 70 26.17 15.33 -9.37
CA GLU A 70 25.54 15.97 -10.53
C GLU A 70 24.29 16.81 -10.18
N GLY A 71 23.84 16.77 -8.93
CA GLY A 71 22.69 17.55 -8.47
C GLY A 71 21.34 16.86 -8.65
N LYS A 72 21.32 15.58 -9.05
CA LYS A 72 20.10 14.80 -9.24
C LYS A 72 19.48 14.35 -7.91
N ASN A 73 18.20 14.00 -7.96
CA ASN A 73 17.55 13.13 -6.98
C ASN A 73 17.93 11.67 -7.24
N ILE A 74 17.88 10.83 -6.22
CA ILE A 74 18.17 9.41 -6.38
C ILE A 74 17.08 8.53 -5.76
N ILE A 75 16.82 7.40 -6.40
CA ILE A 75 15.98 6.32 -5.87
C ILE A 75 16.83 5.06 -5.88
N ILE A 76 17.27 4.62 -4.71
CA ILE A 76 18.07 3.40 -4.56
C ILE A 76 17.14 2.23 -4.23
N LYS A 77 17.01 1.31 -5.19
CA LYS A 77 16.31 0.03 -5.04
C LYS A 77 17.32 -1.07 -4.78
N SER A 78 17.43 -1.49 -3.52
CA SER A 78 18.32 -2.59 -3.16
C SER A 78 17.85 -3.28 -1.88
N GLY A 79 18.11 -4.58 -1.74
CA GLY A 79 17.76 -5.36 -0.55
C GLY A 79 18.54 -4.93 0.71
N THR A 80 18.31 -5.61 1.82
CA THR A 80 19.07 -5.39 3.06
C THR A 80 20.55 -5.78 2.87
N GLY A 81 21.45 -5.20 3.68
CA GLY A 81 22.88 -5.54 3.66
C GLY A 81 23.68 -5.01 2.46
N SER A 82 23.06 -4.27 1.54
CA SER A 82 23.69 -3.73 0.33
C SER A 82 24.42 -2.39 0.51
N GLY A 83 24.49 -1.84 1.73
CA GLY A 83 25.18 -0.57 1.99
C GLY A 83 24.49 0.67 1.39
N LYS A 84 23.15 0.69 1.34
CA LYS A 84 22.36 1.87 0.91
C LYS A 84 22.65 3.12 1.74
N THR A 85 22.90 2.96 3.03
CA THR A 85 23.16 4.06 3.97
C THR A 85 24.43 4.83 3.59
N GLU A 86 25.51 4.12 3.28
CA GLU A 86 26.80 4.70 2.86
C GLU A 86 26.67 5.59 1.62
N ALA A 87 25.80 5.21 0.67
CA ALA A 87 25.65 5.90 -0.61
C ALA A 87 25.30 7.40 -0.44
N TRP A 88 24.35 7.71 0.45
CA TRP A 88 23.96 9.10 0.71
C TRP A 88 24.77 9.71 1.86
N ALA A 89 25.14 8.93 2.88
CA ALA A 89 25.78 9.45 4.08
C ALA A 89 27.13 10.07 3.78
N PHE A 90 27.98 9.39 2.98
CA PHE A 90 29.29 9.92 2.60
C PHE A 90 29.18 11.15 1.71
N TYR A 91 28.22 11.19 0.78
CA TYR A 91 27.93 12.38 -0.01
C TYR A 91 27.55 13.57 0.88
N ALA A 92 26.60 13.35 1.81
CA ALA A 92 26.13 14.39 2.73
C ALA A 92 27.26 14.91 3.63
N LEU A 93 28.09 14.02 4.18
CA LEU A 93 29.23 14.38 5.03
C LEU A 93 30.28 15.19 4.26
N LYS A 94 30.68 14.74 3.06
CA LYS A 94 31.63 15.46 2.19
C LYS A 94 31.12 16.84 1.79
N LYS A 95 29.82 16.97 1.49
CA LYS A 95 29.22 18.28 1.17
C LYS A 95 29.13 19.18 2.41
N ALA A 96 28.72 18.64 3.55
CA ALA A 96 28.61 19.39 4.80
C ALA A 96 29.96 19.85 5.36
N SER A 97 31.05 19.10 5.13
CA SER A 97 32.40 19.49 5.55
C SER A 97 32.99 20.63 4.70
N THR A 98 32.54 20.75 3.44
CA THR A 98 33.06 21.74 2.48
C THR A 98 32.13 22.95 2.29
N HIS A 99 30.83 22.82 2.60
CA HIS A 99 29.82 23.85 2.39
C HIS A 99 29.07 24.16 3.68
N GLU A 100 29.29 25.34 4.24
CA GLU A 100 28.74 25.72 5.56
C GLU A 100 27.20 25.68 5.60
N ASN A 101 26.51 26.00 4.52
CA ASN A 101 25.04 26.04 4.49
C ASN A 101 24.38 24.72 4.03
N PHE A 102 25.15 23.65 3.78
CA PHE A 102 24.58 22.38 3.34
C PHE A 102 24.02 21.60 4.54
N ARG A 103 22.69 21.45 4.58
CA ARG A 103 21.99 20.73 5.65
C ARG A 103 21.29 19.47 5.14
N THR A 104 21.30 18.41 5.92
CA THR A 104 20.67 17.14 5.58
C THR A 104 19.61 16.76 6.60
N ILE A 105 18.43 16.34 6.14
CA ILE A 105 17.39 15.72 6.97
C ILE A 105 17.31 14.24 6.57
N ALA A 106 17.61 13.33 7.49
CA ALA A 106 17.42 11.89 7.29
C ALA A 106 16.22 11.41 8.10
N ILE A 107 15.23 10.86 7.39
CA ILE A 107 13.96 10.39 7.92
C ILE A 107 14.01 8.86 7.96
N TYR A 108 13.84 8.30 9.16
CA TYR A 108 13.77 6.86 9.39
C TYR A 108 12.40 6.46 9.94
N PRO A 109 11.91 5.24 9.64
CA PRO A 109 10.66 4.68 10.20
C PRO A 109 10.57 4.82 11.70
N THR A 110 11.54 4.26 12.41
CA THR A 110 11.71 4.49 13.84
C THR A 110 13.19 4.60 14.17
N LEU A 111 13.51 5.50 15.09
CA LEU A 111 14.88 5.72 15.53
C LEU A 111 15.41 4.53 16.34
N ALA A 112 14.53 3.81 17.05
CA ALA A 112 14.90 2.61 17.78
C ALA A 112 15.46 1.51 16.85
N LEU A 113 14.85 1.34 15.68
CA LEU A 113 15.24 0.34 14.68
C LEU A 113 16.45 0.75 13.85
N SER A 114 16.65 2.04 13.70
CA SER A 114 17.70 2.61 12.87
C SER A 114 18.97 2.95 13.65
N ASN A 115 19.02 2.64 14.95
CA ASN A 115 20.12 2.99 15.85
C ASN A 115 21.49 2.50 15.34
N ASP A 116 21.57 1.36 14.67
CA ASP A 116 22.82 0.89 14.07
C ASP A 116 23.29 1.83 12.95
N GLN A 117 22.40 2.13 11.99
CA GLN A 117 22.67 3.07 10.92
C GLN A 117 23.05 4.46 11.46
N VAL A 118 22.34 4.92 12.49
CA VAL A 118 22.62 6.19 13.18
C VAL A 118 24.01 6.18 13.81
N ARG A 119 24.39 5.14 14.58
CA ARG A 119 25.72 5.03 15.20
C ARG A 119 26.84 5.05 14.15
N ARG A 120 26.62 4.40 13.01
CA ARG A 120 27.58 4.41 11.88
C ARG A 120 27.72 5.81 11.30
N ILE A 121 26.61 6.51 11.07
CA ILE A 121 26.62 7.90 10.61
C ILE A 121 27.33 8.80 11.62
N GLU A 122 27.07 8.66 12.92
CA GLU A 122 27.76 9.41 13.98
C GLU A 122 29.28 9.15 13.99
N ALA A 123 29.69 7.90 13.81
CA ALA A 123 31.10 7.52 13.68
C ALA A 123 31.76 8.20 12.47
N TYR A 124 31.16 8.09 11.28
CA TYR A 124 31.64 8.78 10.09
C TYR A 124 31.68 10.30 10.31
N SER A 125 30.67 10.86 10.97
CA SER A 125 30.57 12.29 11.25
C SER A 125 31.76 12.84 12.01
N LYS A 126 32.30 12.07 12.97
CA LYS A 126 33.52 12.45 13.71
C LYS A 126 34.73 12.53 12.78
N ALA A 127 34.89 11.57 11.87
CA ALA A 127 36.00 11.56 10.91
C ALA A 127 35.96 12.79 9.98
N PHE A 128 34.76 13.20 9.56
CA PHE A 128 34.57 14.40 8.72
C PHE A 128 34.48 15.72 9.51
N SER A 129 34.54 15.67 10.85
CA SER A 129 34.29 16.83 11.73
C SER A 129 32.96 17.55 11.44
N VAL A 130 31.94 16.79 11.04
CA VAL A 130 30.60 17.31 10.76
C VAL A 130 29.72 17.10 12.01
N PRO A 131 28.93 18.09 12.45
CA PRO A 131 27.98 17.87 13.55
C PRO A 131 26.69 17.16 13.08
N VAL A 132 26.41 15.99 13.65
CA VAL A 132 25.15 15.22 13.50
C VAL A 132 24.32 15.32 14.78
N MET A 133 23.00 15.37 14.62
CA MET A 133 22.05 15.28 15.74
C MET A 133 20.91 14.31 15.43
N GLN A 134 20.74 13.31 16.29
CA GLN A 134 19.54 12.48 16.34
C GLN A 134 18.50 13.14 17.25
N LEU A 135 17.25 13.26 16.78
CA LEU A 135 16.17 13.86 17.57
C LEU A 135 14.78 13.29 17.24
N ASP A 136 14.03 12.95 18.28
CA ASP A 136 12.60 12.61 18.29
C ASP A 136 11.91 13.23 19.52
N SER A 137 10.63 12.96 19.74
CA SER A 137 9.91 13.54 20.88
C SER A 137 10.51 13.14 22.24
N PRO A 138 10.78 11.84 22.53
CA PRO A 138 11.41 11.44 23.79
C PRO A 138 12.82 12.00 23.99
N SER A 139 13.71 11.90 23.00
CA SER A 139 15.09 12.39 23.11
C SER A 139 15.16 13.91 23.23
N LYS A 140 14.26 14.65 22.58
CA LYS A 140 14.11 16.10 22.76
C LYS A 140 13.73 16.45 24.19
N GLU A 141 12.80 15.72 24.80
CA GLU A 141 12.41 15.96 26.20
C GLU A 141 13.53 15.62 27.18
N ALA A 142 14.22 14.49 26.97
CA ALA A 142 15.38 14.11 27.78
C ALA A 142 16.48 15.17 27.70
N TYR A 143 16.88 15.57 26.48
CA TYR A 143 17.92 16.58 26.28
C TYR A 143 17.51 17.93 26.87
N ARG A 144 16.24 18.34 26.73
CA ARG A 144 15.73 19.58 27.31
C ARG A 144 15.74 19.56 28.83
N LYS A 145 15.39 18.43 29.46
CA LYS A 145 15.43 18.28 30.93
C LYS A 145 16.86 18.35 31.46
N GLU A 146 17.80 17.77 30.74
CA GLU A 146 19.21 17.69 31.15
C GLU A 146 20.01 18.97 30.86
N HIS A 147 19.84 19.57 29.68
CA HIS A 147 20.69 20.67 29.19
C HIS A 147 19.94 22.00 28.97
N GLY A 148 18.61 22.01 29.11
CA GLY A 148 17.76 23.19 28.90
C GLY A 148 17.42 23.49 27.43
N THR A 149 16.38 24.31 27.23
CA THR A 149 15.84 24.65 25.90
C THR A 149 16.82 25.46 25.02
N LEU A 150 17.61 26.36 25.62
CA LEU A 150 18.58 27.18 24.88
C LEU A 150 19.74 26.33 24.32
N SER A 151 20.24 25.37 25.11
CA SER A 151 21.27 24.43 24.66
C SER A 151 20.77 23.56 23.51
N LEU A 152 19.53 23.05 23.61
CA LEU A 152 18.89 22.29 22.54
C LEU A 152 18.85 23.08 21.22
N ARG A 153 18.39 24.33 21.27
CA ARG A 153 18.35 25.20 20.08
C ARG A 153 19.74 25.44 19.50
N LYS A 154 20.73 25.76 20.35
CA LYS A 154 22.12 25.95 19.89
C LYS A 154 22.66 24.71 19.19
N LYS A 155 22.45 23.51 19.78
CA LYS A 155 22.90 22.25 19.20
C LYS A 155 22.25 21.96 17.84
N ILE A 156 20.95 22.20 17.71
CA ILE A 156 20.24 22.02 16.43
C ILE A 156 20.76 23.00 15.36
N ILE A 157 20.96 24.28 15.72
CA ILE A 157 21.50 25.30 14.79
C ILE A 157 22.91 24.92 14.32
N SER A 158 23.76 24.41 15.20
CA SER A 158 25.11 23.96 14.84
C SER A 158 25.14 22.65 14.05
N SER A 159 24.04 21.88 14.06
CA SER A 159 23.98 20.58 13.38
C SER A 159 23.84 20.74 11.87
N LYS A 160 24.60 19.96 11.10
CA LYS A 160 24.50 19.91 9.63
C LYS A 160 23.63 18.75 9.17
N ILE A 161 23.61 17.66 9.92
CA ILE A 161 22.78 16.48 9.61
C ILE A 161 21.84 16.23 10.78
N LEU A 162 20.53 16.22 10.48
CA LEU A 162 19.46 15.90 11.42
C LEU A 162 18.91 14.53 11.10
N ILE A 163 18.89 13.62 12.07
CA ILE A 163 18.27 12.31 11.95
C ILE A 163 17.00 12.28 12.81
N THR A 164 15.85 12.02 12.19
CA THR A 164 14.54 12.09 12.83
C THR A 164 13.59 11.02 12.28
N ASN A 165 12.37 10.96 12.83
CA ASN A 165 11.24 10.22 12.28
C ASN A 165 10.19 11.18 11.66
N PRO A 166 9.32 10.70 10.76
CA PRO A 166 8.38 11.55 10.04
C PRO A 166 7.28 12.14 10.94
N ALA A 167 6.87 11.43 12.01
CA ALA A 167 5.87 11.93 12.95
C ALA A 167 6.34 13.19 13.69
N PHE A 168 7.60 13.19 14.13
CA PHE A 168 8.21 14.34 14.78
C PHE A 168 8.47 15.49 13.79
N LEU A 169 8.93 15.17 12.56
CA LEU A 169 9.11 16.14 11.49
C LEU A 169 7.79 16.84 11.13
N LEU A 170 6.72 16.08 10.90
CA LEU A 170 5.39 16.63 10.62
C LEU A 170 4.91 17.55 11.76
N THR A 171 5.11 17.14 13.01
CA THR A 171 4.72 17.95 14.18
C THR A 171 5.45 19.29 14.23
N ASP A 172 6.76 19.30 13.92
CA ASP A 172 7.52 20.54 13.84
C ASP A 172 7.13 21.39 12.62
N LEU A 173 6.93 20.76 11.46
CA LEU A 173 6.51 21.44 10.24
C LEU A 173 5.14 22.13 10.39
N LYS A 174 4.18 21.50 11.08
CA LYS A 174 2.89 22.13 11.42
C LYS A 174 3.08 23.41 12.26
N LYS A 175 4.04 23.40 13.20
CA LYS A 175 4.40 24.59 13.99
C LYS A 175 5.02 25.66 13.12
N PHE A 176 5.93 25.29 12.22
CA PHE A 176 6.56 26.21 11.27
C PHE A 176 5.51 26.98 10.45
N PHE A 177 4.52 26.30 9.87
CA PHE A 177 3.49 26.95 9.06
C PHE A 177 2.45 27.75 9.87
N THR A 178 2.23 27.42 11.14
CA THR A 178 1.30 28.19 12.00
C THR A 178 1.98 29.42 12.62
N LYS A 179 3.20 29.25 13.16
CA LYS A 179 4.02 30.29 13.80
C LYS A 179 5.51 29.95 13.62
N GLN A 180 6.17 30.56 12.61
CA GLN A 180 7.55 30.24 12.22
C GLN A 180 8.53 30.13 13.39
N ASN A 181 8.54 31.12 14.30
CA ASN A 181 9.46 31.20 15.45
C ASN A 181 9.31 30.08 16.50
N THR A 182 8.35 29.17 16.32
CA THR A 182 8.11 28.03 17.21
C THR A 182 8.70 26.71 16.70
N SER A 183 9.10 26.66 15.42
CA SER A 183 9.82 25.51 14.85
C SER A 183 11.26 25.48 15.34
N ILE A 184 11.76 24.28 15.62
CA ILE A 184 13.18 24.07 15.93
C ILE A 184 14.00 23.65 14.70
N PHE A 185 13.34 23.30 13.59
CA PHE A 185 13.98 22.87 12.35
C PHE A 185 13.89 23.90 11.21
N GLN A 186 13.49 25.14 11.52
CA GLN A 186 13.34 26.24 10.58
C GLN A 186 14.51 26.35 9.57
N ASP A 187 15.75 26.30 10.03
CA ASP A 187 16.92 26.40 9.16
C ASP A 187 17.07 25.22 8.19
N PHE A 188 16.66 24.02 8.61
CA PHE A 188 16.66 22.82 7.77
C PHE A 188 15.58 22.91 6.68
N TYR A 189 14.50 23.66 6.90
CA TYR A 189 13.46 23.88 5.88
C TYR A 189 13.83 24.98 4.87
N PHE A 190 14.54 26.04 5.32
CA PHE A 190 14.93 27.12 4.41
C PHE A 190 16.12 26.76 3.53
N ASN A 191 17.10 26.03 4.06
CA ASN A 191 18.33 25.68 3.35
C ASN A 191 18.61 24.17 3.32
N PRO A 192 17.66 23.33 2.87
CA PRO A 192 17.91 21.90 2.74
C PRO A 192 18.87 21.64 1.58
N GLY A 193 19.99 20.97 1.87
CA GLY A 193 20.89 20.42 0.86
C GLY A 193 20.38 19.07 0.36
N LEU A 194 20.09 18.15 1.29
CA LEU A 194 19.63 16.80 0.99
C LEU A 194 18.53 16.36 1.97
N ILE A 195 17.47 15.73 1.46
CA ILE A 195 16.45 15.05 2.26
C ILE A 195 16.53 13.56 1.93
N VAL A 196 16.66 12.72 2.95
CA VAL A 196 16.79 11.28 2.82
C VAL A 196 15.59 10.61 3.46
N ILE A 197 14.97 9.68 2.74
CA ILE A 197 13.91 8.82 3.26
C ILE A 197 14.42 7.39 3.20
N ASP A 198 14.67 6.81 4.38
CA ASP A 198 15.04 5.40 4.48
C ASP A 198 13.79 4.51 4.56
N GLU A 199 13.90 3.29 4.01
CA GLU A 199 12.87 2.26 4.01
C GLU A 199 11.47 2.80 3.62
N LEU A 200 11.34 3.48 2.47
CA LEU A 200 10.03 4.05 2.04
C LEU A 200 8.91 2.99 2.03
N ASP A 201 9.25 1.75 1.70
CA ASP A 201 8.37 0.59 1.67
C ASP A 201 7.91 0.08 3.04
N PHE A 202 8.46 0.61 4.14
CA PHE A 202 7.94 0.40 5.49
C PHE A 202 6.58 1.07 5.70
N TYR A 203 6.36 2.22 5.07
CA TYR A 203 5.18 3.05 5.32
C TYR A 203 3.99 2.57 4.49
N ASP A 204 2.79 2.67 5.08
CA ASP A 204 1.54 2.48 4.35
C ASP A 204 1.30 3.63 3.35
N PRO A 205 0.40 3.46 2.36
CA PRO A 205 0.15 4.48 1.33
C PRO A 205 -0.29 5.86 1.86
N ARG A 206 -1.02 5.92 2.98
CA ARG A 206 -1.42 7.19 3.61
C ARG A 206 -0.21 7.90 4.21
N SER A 207 0.62 7.17 4.95
CA SER A 207 1.88 7.67 5.51
C SER A 207 2.84 8.15 4.42
N ILE A 208 2.98 7.40 3.32
CA ILE A 208 3.76 7.83 2.14
C ILE A 208 3.21 9.14 1.57
N SER A 209 1.90 9.26 1.43
CA SER A 209 1.25 10.47 0.93
C SER A 209 1.56 11.70 1.80
N LEU A 210 1.64 11.54 3.13
CA LEU A 210 2.10 12.60 4.03
C LEU A 210 3.59 12.91 3.87
N ILE A 211 4.46 11.91 3.68
CA ILE A 211 5.90 12.13 3.41
C ILE A 211 6.07 12.96 2.13
N LEU A 212 5.37 12.60 1.05
CA LEU A 212 5.41 13.34 -0.21
C LEU A 212 4.89 14.78 -0.05
N GLY A 213 3.80 14.97 0.70
CA GLY A 213 3.32 16.31 1.06
C GLY A 213 4.31 17.12 1.88
N ILE A 214 5.05 16.49 2.80
CA ILE A 214 6.15 17.14 3.55
C ILE A 214 7.25 17.58 2.59
N LEU A 215 7.67 16.73 1.64
CA LEU A 215 8.67 17.09 0.63
C LEU A 215 8.20 18.24 -0.26
N GLU A 216 6.94 18.23 -0.71
CA GLU A 216 6.33 19.29 -1.52
C GLU A 216 6.36 20.63 -0.77
N LEU A 217 5.97 20.62 0.51
CA LEU A 217 5.96 21.81 1.35
C LEU A 217 7.36 22.34 1.67
N ILE A 218 8.31 21.48 2.02
CA ILE A 218 9.71 21.89 2.27
C ILE A 218 10.30 22.47 0.99
N SER A 219 10.13 21.80 -0.16
CA SER A 219 10.62 22.28 -1.46
C SER A 219 9.97 23.60 -1.87
N LYS A 220 8.74 23.87 -1.42
CA LYS A 220 8.05 25.13 -1.70
C LYS A 220 8.59 26.31 -0.87
N VAL A 221 8.97 26.08 0.39
CA VAL A 221 9.48 27.16 1.28
C VAL A 221 10.99 27.31 1.27
N SER A 222 11.72 26.32 0.76
CA SER A 222 13.18 26.33 0.66
C SER A 222 13.67 27.42 -0.30
N GLN A 223 14.72 28.14 0.08
CA GLN A 223 15.40 29.13 -0.79
C GLN A 223 16.13 28.43 -1.94
N ARG A 224 16.67 27.24 -1.66
CA ARG A 224 17.26 26.34 -2.66
C ARG A 224 16.50 25.03 -2.63
N LYS A 225 16.06 24.58 -3.80
CA LYS A 225 15.35 23.31 -3.92
C LYS A 225 16.22 22.14 -3.42
N PRO A 226 15.72 21.30 -2.50
CA PRO A 226 16.47 20.19 -1.94
C PRO A 226 16.79 19.14 -3.00
N GLN A 227 17.89 18.40 -2.81
CA GLN A 227 18.02 17.07 -3.40
C GLN A 227 17.27 16.06 -2.54
N VAL A 228 16.71 15.02 -3.13
CA VAL A 228 16.02 13.94 -2.42
C VAL A 228 16.68 12.60 -2.73
N ALA A 229 16.94 11.82 -1.68
CA ALA A 229 17.39 10.44 -1.78
C ALA A 229 16.36 9.51 -1.13
N ILE A 230 15.81 8.58 -1.91
CA ILE A 230 14.85 7.58 -1.44
C ILE A 230 15.51 6.22 -1.44
N LEU A 231 15.46 5.53 -0.30
CA LEU A 231 15.97 4.18 -0.14
C LEU A 231 14.80 3.22 0.05
N THR A 232 14.78 2.16 -0.73
CA THR A 232 13.70 1.17 -0.69
C THR A 232 14.21 -0.18 -1.16
N ALA A 233 13.60 -1.27 -0.67
CA ALA A 233 13.89 -2.61 -1.19
C ALA A 233 12.89 -3.04 -2.27
N THR A 234 11.62 -2.62 -2.14
CA THR A 234 10.50 -3.30 -2.81
C THR A 234 9.67 -2.39 -3.73
N LEU A 235 10.07 -1.13 -3.92
CA LEU A 235 9.34 -0.22 -4.79
C LEU A 235 9.25 -0.72 -6.25
N SER A 236 8.02 -0.82 -6.75
CA SER A 236 7.70 -1.36 -8.09
C SER A 236 7.60 -0.30 -9.18
N ASN A 237 7.22 0.94 -8.86
CA ASN A 237 7.04 2.06 -9.79
C ASN A 237 8.01 3.24 -9.52
N PRO A 238 9.34 3.00 -9.44
CA PRO A 238 10.31 4.05 -9.10
C PRO A 238 10.30 5.24 -10.08
N THR A 239 9.88 5.02 -11.33
CA THR A 239 9.78 6.08 -12.35
C THR A 239 8.74 7.13 -12.00
N GLU A 240 7.55 6.74 -11.53
CA GLU A 240 6.49 7.68 -11.16
C GLU A 240 6.91 8.56 -9.97
N LEU A 241 7.57 7.94 -8.99
CA LEU A 241 8.16 8.67 -7.86
C LEU A 241 9.25 9.63 -8.34
N GLY A 242 10.12 9.20 -9.26
CA GLY A 242 11.16 10.05 -9.83
C GLY A 242 10.60 11.27 -10.56
N VAL A 243 9.56 11.08 -11.39
CA VAL A 243 8.86 12.16 -12.08
C VAL A 243 8.27 13.14 -11.07
N TYR A 244 7.61 12.64 -10.02
CA TYR A 244 7.08 13.50 -8.96
C TYR A 244 8.18 14.29 -8.24
N LEU A 245 9.30 13.65 -7.88
CA LEU A 245 10.45 14.32 -7.26
C LEU A 245 10.99 15.42 -8.16
N LYS A 246 11.11 15.17 -9.47
CA LYS A 246 11.50 16.19 -10.45
C LYS A 246 10.55 17.38 -10.44
N THR A 247 9.24 17.13 -10.43
CA THR A 247 8.23 18.21 -10.37
C THR A 247 8.38 19.10 -9.13
N ILE A 248 8.61 18.52 -7.94
CA ILE A 248 8.65 19.33 -6.69
C ILE A 248 10.03 19.97 -6.42
N THR A 249 11.10 19.35 -6.90
CA THR A 249 12.49 19.80 -6.64
C THR A 249 13.13 20.54 -7.82
N ASP A 250 12.56 20.48 -9.01
CA ASP A 250 13.17 21.00 -10.25
C ASP A 250 14.58 20.40 -10.51
N ARG A 251 14.72 19.09 -10.21
CA ARG A 251 15.96 18.33 -10.39
C ARG A 251 15.66 17.02 -11.10
N ASP A 252 16.51 16.66 -12.07
CA ASP A 252 16.47 15.33 -12.66
C ASP A 252 16.68 14.24 -11.60
N PHE A 253 16.30 13.00 -11.92
CA PHE A 253 16.41 11.88 -11.00
C PHE A 253 17.10 10.69 -11.66
N GLU A 254 17.68 9.82 -10.83
CA GLU A 254 18.28 8.57 -11.28
C GLU A 254 17.79 7.39 -10.42
N ILE A 255 17.36 6.33 -11.09
CA ILE A 255 16.97 5.07 -10.45
C ILE A 255 18.20 4.16 -10.44
N ILE A 256 18.56 3.69 -9.26
CA ILE A 256 19.79 2.96 -9.02
C ILE A 256 19.44 1.63 -8.37
N GLU A 257 19.70 0.56 -9.08
CA GLU A 257 19.49 -0.79 -8.59
C GLU A 257 20.80 -1.36 -8.02
N GLY A 258 20.70 -2.02 -6.88
CA GLY A 258 21.80 -2.74 -6.25
C GLY A 258 21.39 -4.18 -5.96
N LYS A 259 22.31 -5.12 -6.18
CA LYS A 259 22.09 -6.51 -5.75
C LYS A 259 22.15 -6.58 -4.21
N PRO A 260 21.28 -7.36 -3.55
CA PRO A 260 21.41 -7.62 -2.13
C PRO A 260 22.71 -8.38 -1.85
N PHE A 261 23.21 -8.27 -0.63
CA PHE A 261 24.27 -9.14 -0.13
C PHE A 261 23.65 -10.21 0.74
N HIS A 262 23.85 -11.47 0.39
CA HIS A 262 23.67 -12.58 1.33
C HIS A 262 24.61 -13.73 0.97
N VAL A 263 25.09 -14.42 1.99
CA VAL A 263 25.84 -15.67 1.84
C VAL A 263 24.90 -16.81 1.42
N GLU A 264 25.44 -17.98 1.10
CA GLU A 264 24.63 -19.18 0.83
C GLU A 264 23.62 -19.40 1.96
N ASN A 265 22.35 -19.64 1.63
CA ASN A 265 21.31 -19.91 2.61
C ASN A 265 20.77 -21.33 2.41
N ARG A 266 20.72 -22.12 3.48
CA ARG A 266 20.20 -23.48 3.49
C ARG A 266 18.85 -23.47 4.19
N LEU A 267 17.79 -23.59 3.41
CA LEU A 267 16.43 -23.78 3.92
C LEU A 267 16.27 -25.23 4.37
N CYS A 268 15.73 -25.43 5.58
CA CYS A 268 15.39 -26.72 6.15
C CYS A 268 13.98 -26.65 6.76
N VAL A 269 13.00 -27.30 6.12
CA VAL A 269 11.63 -27.43 6.63
C VAL A 269 11.53 -28.73 7.41
N VAL A 270 11.16 -28.66 8.70
CA VAL A 270 11.05 -29.83 9.58
C VAL A 270 9.60 -30.31 9.60
N LEU A 271 9.32 -31.42 8.92
CA LEU A 271 7.97 -31.96 8.79
C LEU A 271 7.52 -32.80 9.98
N GLY A 272 8.46 -33.41 10.70
CA GLY A 272 8.13 -34.31 11.81
C GLY A 272 9.30 -35.19 12.21
N LYS A 273 9.15 -35.88 13.34
CA LYS A 273 10.13 -36.82 13.88
C LYS A 273 9.59 -38.25 13.75
N ASP A 274 10.48 -39.18 13.41
CA ASP A 274 10.20 -40.62 13.33
C ASP A 274 9.02 -40.97 12.40
N LEU A 275 8.87 -40.25 11.28
CA LEU A 275 7.75 -40.42 10.34
C LEU A 275 7.62 -41.83 9.78
N GLU A 276 8.72 -42.57 9.66
CA GLU A 276 8.68 -43.97 9.23
C GLU A 276 7.99 -44.89 10.24
N LYS A 277 8.22 -44.64 11.54
CA LYS A 277 7.51 -45.35 12.61
C LYS A 277 6.02 -45.01 12.59
N ILE A 278 5.67 -43.74 12.37
CA ILE A 278 4.28 -43.31 12.22
C ILE A 278 3.66 -44.00 11.00
N TRP A 279 4.30 -43.95 9.84
CA TRP A 279 3.81 -44.56 8.61
C TRP A 279 3.57 -46.07 8.74
N ASN A 280 4.48 -46.80 9.39
CA ASN A 280 4.31 -48.23 9.64
C ASN A 280 3.05 -48.54 10.47
N GLN A 281 2.68 -47.68 11.41
CA GLN A 281 1.43 -47.81 12.17
C GLN A 281 0.21 -47.49 11.30
N LEU A 282 0.29 -46.44 10.47
CA LEU A 282 -0.82 -46.04 9.59
C LEU A 282 -1.11 -47.07 8.49
N LYS A 283 -0.08 -47.80 8.03
CA LYS A 283 -0.22 -48.82 6.98
C LYS A 283 -1.19 -49.94 7.38
N GLU A 284 -1.38 -50.17 8.68
CA GLU A 284 -2.39 -51.12 9.18
C GLU A 284 -3.81 -50.75 8.71
N TYR A 285 -4.08 -49.47 8.42
CA TYR A 285 -5.37 -48.98 7.92
C TYR A 285 -5.53 -49.13 6.39
N GLU A 286 -4.47 -49.46 5.64
CA GLU A 286 -4.52 -49.58 4.18
C GLU A 286 -5.58 -50.61 3.72
N GLY A 287 -5.65 -51.76 4.41
CA GLY A 287 -6.54 -52.86 4.07
C GLY A 287 -8.03 -52.49 4.20
N SER A 288 -8.41 -51.77 5.27
CA SER A 288 -9.79 -51.32 5.48
C SER A 288 -10.19 -50.16 4.58
N LEU A 289 -9.22 -49.34 4.16
CA LEU A 289 -9.45 -48.17 3.30
C LEU A 289 -9.48 -48.53 1.82
N SER A 290 -8.72 -49.54 1.37
CA SER A 290 -8.63 -49.91 -0.06
C SER A 290 -9.96 -50.40 -0.64
N SER A 291 -10.88 -50.92 0.19
CA SER A 291 -12.23 -51.34 -0.22
C SER A 291 -13.24 -50.18 -0.28
N ARG A 292 -12.90 -48.99 0.23
CA ARG A 292 -13.79 -47.84 0.31
C ARG A 292 -13.65 -46.95 -0.93
N LYS A 293 -14.76 -46.73 -1.65
CA LYS A 293 -14.80 -45.87 -2.85
C LYS A 293 -14.79 -44.37 -2.54
N ASP A 294 -15.02 -44.01 -1.28
CA ASP A 294 -15.10 -42.62 -0.81
C ASP A 294 -13.76 -42.09 -0.27
N VAL A 295 -12.68 -42.87 -0.37
CA VAL A 295 -11.33 -42.48 0.06
C VAL A 295 -10.56 -41.91 -1.13
N ASP A 296 -9.96 -40.73 -0.94
CA ASP A 296 -9.07 -40.10 -1.92
C ASP A 296 -7.89 -41.05 -2.24
N LYS A 297 -7.71 -41.33 -3.54
CA LYS A 297 -6.67 -42.23 -4.05
C LYS A 297 -5.27 -41.81 -3.60
N SER A 298 -5.00 -40.51 -3.49
CA SER A 298 -3.70 -39.98 -3.05
C SER A 298 -3.36 -40.39 -1.61
N ILE A 299 -4.36 -40.62 -0.76
CA ILE A 299 -4.18 -41.10 0.61
C ILE A 299 -3.81 -42.57 0.61
N LEU A 300 -4.49 -43.39 -0.21
CA LEU A 300 -4.15 -44.80 -0.40
C LEU A 300 -2.73 -44.97 -0.94
N ASP A 301 -2.34 -44.16 -1.92
CA ASP A 301 -1.00 -44.19 -2.49
C ASP A 301 0.06 -43.78 -1.44
N SER A 302 -0.25 -42.80 -0.58
CA SER A 302 0.62 -42.40 0.54
C SER A 302 0.77 -43.49 1.60
N LEU A 303 -0.26 -44.29 1.86
CA LEU A 303 -0.16 -45.44 2.78
C LEU A 303 0.65 -46.60 2.20
N LYS A 304 0.75 -46.69 0.87
CA LYS A 304 1.53 -47.72 0.16
C LYS A 304 3.00 -47.36 -0.02
N ASP A 305 3.32 -46.08 -0.16
CA ASP A 305 4.68 -45.58 -0.41
C ASP A 305 5.12 -44.56 0.65
N LEU A 306 6.17 -44.93 1.42
CA LEU A 306 6.78 -44.08 2.44
C LEU A 306 7.28 -42.74 1.88
N ASN A 307 7.78 -42.70 0.63
CA ASN A 307 8.25 -41.46 0.03
C ASN A 307 7.11 -40.52 -0.32
N LEU A 308 5.96 -41.05 -0.75
CA LEU A 308 4.76 -40.25 -0.98
C LEU A 308 4.19 -39.72 0.35
N PHE A 309 4.16 -40.54 1.40
CA PHE A 309 3.80 -40.07 2.74
C PHE A 309 4.73 -38.96 3.25
N LYS A 310 6.05 -39.13 3.15
CA LYS A 310 7.03 -38.13 3.60
C LYS A 310 6.90 -36.79 2.87
N LYS A 311 6.36 -36.75 1.65
CA LYS A 311 6.10 -35.50 0.91
C LYS A 311 4.95 -34.69 1.49
N ASN A 312 3.93 -35.33 2.05
CA ASN A 312 2.80 -34.65 2.66
C ASN A 312 2.19 -35.46 3.83
N PRO A 313 2.92 -35.56 4.96
CA PRO A 313 2.46 -36.34 6.10
C PRO A 313 1.21 -35.72 6.75
N TYR A 314 1.12 -34.39 6.76
CA TYR A 314 -0.02 -33.65 7.32
C TYR A 314 -1.34 -34.01 6.62
N LYS A 315 -1.37 -34.00 5.27
CA LYS A 315 -2.58 -34.40 4.52
C LYS A 315 -3.04 -35.81 4.88
N THR A 316 -2.11 -36.76 4.95
CA THR A 316 -2.44 -38.17 5.25
C THR A 316 -2.97 -38.31 6.67
N LEU A 317 -2.27 -37.72 7.65
CA LEU A 317 -2.66 -37.76 9.06
C LEU A 317 -4.03 -37.11 9.28
N GLU A 318 -4.24 -35.90 8.77
CA GLU A 318 -5.50 -35.19 8.95
C GLU A 318 -6.66 -35.91 8.25
N TYR A 319 -6.45 -36.50 7.07
CA TYR A 319 -7.48 -37.27 6.38
C TYR A 319 -7.91 -38.50 7.19
N LEU A 320 -6.94 -39.24 7.74
CA LEU A 320 -7.22 -40.42 8.55
C LEU A 320 -7.89 -40.05 9.88
N GLU A 321 -7.45 -38.97 10.51
CA GLU A 321 -8.09 -38.42 11.71
C GLU A 321 -9.54 -38.03 11.44
N ALA A 322 -9.81 -37.39 10.29
CA ALA A 322 -11.15 -36.99 9.88
C ALA A 322 -12.07 -38.19 9.60
N LEU A 323 -11.50 -39.32 9.18
CA LEU A 323 -12.21 -40.60 9.06
C LEU A 323 -12.41 -41.32 10.41
N GLY A 324 -11.87 -40.77 11.51
CA GLY A 324 -12.00 -41.32 12.86
C GLY A 324 -10.95 -42.36 13.24
N TYR A 325 -9.88 -42.52 12.44
CA TYR A 325 -8.76 -43.38 12.80
C TYR A 325 -7.88 -42.73 13.86
N ASN A 326 -7.24 -43.57 14.69
CA ASN A 326 -6.28 -43.08 15.67
C ASN A 326 -4.94 -42.79 14.99
N VAL A 327 -4.59 -41.51 14.87
CA VAL A 327 -3.34 -41.08 14.26
C VAL A 327 -2.28 -40.73 15.31
N PRO A 328 -1.04 -41.20 15.17
CA PRO A 328 0.06 -40.81 16.04
C PRO A 328 0.37 -39.32 15.91
N SER A 329 0.77 -38.68 17.01
CA SER A 329 1.22 -37.28 16.98
C SER A 329 2.55 -37.14 16.25
N ILE A 330 2.62 -36.16 15.35
CA ILE A 330 3.85 -35.73 14.65
C ILE A 330 4.63 -34.67 15.45
N GLU A 331 4.08 -34.21 16.58
CA GLU A 331 4.68 -33.17 17.40
C GLU A 331 5.95 -33.66 18.11
N PHE A 332 6.93 -32.77 18.23
CA PHE A 332 8.22 -33.04 18.84
C PHE A 332 8.63 -31.86 19.72
N ASP A 333 9.55 -32.10 20.67
CA ASP A 333 10.11 -31.04 21.49
C ASP A 333 11.07 -30.17 20.66
N ILE A 334 10.66 -28.93 20.39
CA ILE A 334 11.45 -27.96 19.63
C ILE A 334 12.77 -27.65 20.34
N THR A 335 12.83 -27.77 21.68
CA THR A 335 14.07 -27.52 22.42
C THR A 335 15.14 -28.57 22.15
N ASP A 336 14.79 -29.78 21.66
CA ASP A 336 15.76 -30.75 21.15
C ASP A 336 16.55 -30.17 19.98
N ILE A 337 15.85 -29.57 19.02
CA ILE A 337 16.46 -28.94 17.83
C ILE A 337 17.28 -27.73 18.25
N LEU A 338 16.70 -26.82 19.04
CA LEU A 338 17.38 -25.58 19.44
C LEU A 338 18.66 -25.85 20.24
N SER A 339 18.68 -26.90 21.05
CA SER A 339 19.87 -27.26 21.84
C SER A 339 21.11 -27.60 21.00
N LEU A 340 20.91 -28.02 19.73
CA LEU A 340 21.99 -28.32 18.79
C LEU A 340 22.85 -27.09 18.48
N TYR A 341 22.23 -25.90 18.47
CA TYR A 341 22.85 -24.67 17.98
C TYR A 341 23.64 -23.91 19.06
N LEU A 342 23.68 -24.41 20.29
CA LEU A 342 24.40 -23.77 21.41
C LEU A 342 25.93 -23.78 21.28
N GLN A 343 26.44 -24.62 20.38
CA GLN A 343 27.88 -24.76 20.10
C GLN A 343 28.30 -23.99 18.84
N ASP A 344 27.37 -23.31 18.18
CA ASP A 344 27.69 -22.50 17.01
C ASP A 344 28.43 -21.22 17.44
N ASP A 345 29.35 -20.76 16.59
CA ASP A 345 30.04 -19.49 16.82
C ASP A 345 29.08 -18.30 16.65
N GLY A 346 28.04 -18.46 15.80
CA GLY A 346 27.06 -17.43 15.48
C GLY A 346 25.80 -17.47 16.33
N LEU A 347 24.96 -16.46 16.13
CA LEU A 347 23.67 -16.29 16.80
C LEU A 347 22.55 -16.97 16.02
N THR A 348 21.69 -17.70 16.73
CA THR A 348 20.39 -18.18 16.22
C THR A 348 19.27 -17.29 16.75
N ILE A 349 18.45 -16.73 15.87
CA ILE A 349 17.19 -16.04 16.27
C ILE A 349 16.03 -16.99 16.03
N VAL A 350 15.16 -17.11 17.02
CA VAL A 350 13.96 -17.93 16.96
C VAL A 350 12.73 -17.01 16.99
N PHE A 351 11.99 -16.98 15.90
CA PHE A 351 10.73 -16.26 15.80
C PHE A 351 9.55 -17.11 16.27
N THR A 352 8.68 -16.52 17.08
CA THR A 352 7.47 -17.16 17.62
C THR A 352 6.23 -16.29 17.39
N SER A 353 5.04 -16.87 17.51
CA SER A 353 3.77 -16.15 17.34
C SER A 353 3.48 -15.09 18.43
N GLY A 354 4.04 -15.24 19.64
CA GLY A 354 3.81 -14.31 20.76
C GLY A 354 4.88 -14.37 21.85
N ILE A 355 4.82 -13.45 22.82
CA ILE A 355 5.82 -13.34 23.89
C ILE A 355 5.78 -14.55 24.81
N ASN A 356 4.59 -15.03 25.18
CA ASN A 356 4.51 -16.15 26.13
C ASN A 356 5.08 -17.43 25.54
N ARG A 357 4.93 -17.63 24.23
CA ARG A 357 5.59 -18.73 23.53
C ARG A 357 7.11 -18.54 23.52
N ALA A 358 7.59 -17.32 23.29
CA ALA A 358 9.01 -17.01 23.37
C ALA A 358 9.58 -17.32 24.76
N GLU A 359 8.91 -16.86 25.81
CA GLU A 359 9.25 -17.09 27.22
C GLU A 359 9.18 -18.56 27.61
N GLU A 360 8.16 -19.30 27.16
CA GLU A 360 8.02 -20.73 27.42
C GLU A 360 9.19 -21.52 26.80
N ILE A 361 9.48 -21.29 25.53
CA ILE A 361 10.55 -21.97 24.81
C ILE A 361 11.90 -21.63 25.43
N ALA A 362 12.15 -20.35 25.70
CA ALA A 362 13.38 -19.92 26.33
C ALA A 362 13.55 -20.54 27.72
N ARG A 363 12.50 -20.57 28.55
CA ARG A 363 12.54 -21.19 29.89
C ARG A 363 12.82 -22.68 29.81
N LYS A 364 12.11 -23.43 28.95
CA LYS A 364 12.35 -24.87 28.75
C LYS A 364 13.78 -25.14 28.28
N LEU A 365 14.27 -24.32 27.36
CA LEU A 365 15.63 -24.43 26.84
C LEU A 365 16.67 -24.11 27.92
N LYS A 366 16.49 -23.04 28.71
CA LYS A 366 17.35 -22.67 29.84
C LYS A 366 17.45 -23.78 30.88
N ILE A 367 16.33 -24.41 31.25
CA ILE A 367 16.32 -25.55 32.18
C ILE A 367 17.20 -26.70 31.65
N LYS A 368 17.19 -26.92 30.33
CA LYS A 368 17.92 -28.01 29.69
C LYS A 368 19.42 -27.75 29.53
N VAL A 369 19.82 -26.49 29.33
CA VAL A 369 21.17 -26.16 28.83
C VAL A 369 21.90 -25.03 29.59
N GLY A 370 21.28 -24.46 30.62
CA GLY A 370 21.82 -23.34 31.41
C GLY A 370 21.28 -21.96 30.98
N GLU A 371 21.29 -20.99 31.90
CA GLU A 371 20.65 -19.68 31.70
C GLU A 371 21.44 -18.71 30.80
N ASP A 372 22.78 -18.82 30.79
CA ASP A 372 23.65 -17.74 30.30
C ASP A 372 23.70 -17.59 28.77
N LYS A 373 23.24 -18.60 28.02
CA LYS A 373 23.36 -18.65 26.54
C LYS A 373 22.07 -18.35 25.80
N VAL A 374 20.95 -18.21 26.51
CA VAL A 374 19.61 -18.08 25.94
C VAL A 374 18.92 -16.85 26.49
N ALA A 375 18.35 -16.02 25.63
CA ALA A 375 17.60 -14.83 26.06
C ALA A 375 16.27 -14.69 25.31
N THR A 376 15.36 -13.91 25.89
CA THR A 376 14.14 -13.45 25.24
C THR A 376 14.26 -11.98 24.89
N HIS A 377 13.68 -11.58 23.75
CA HIS A 377 13.70 -10.19 23.33
C HIS A 377 12.30 -9.78 22.85
N HIS A 378 11.66 -8.87 23.58
CA HIS A 378 10.33 -8.31 23.29
C HIS A 378 10.12 -6.98 24.02
N HIS A 379 9.01 -6.28 23.74
CA HIS A 379 8.76 -4.93 24.27
C HIS A 379 8.60 -4.87 25.80
N LEU A 380 8.09 -5.94 26.43
CA LEU A 380 8.01 -6.04 27.90
C LEU A 380 9.39 -6.17 28.57
N VAL A 381 10.43 -6.57 27.84
CA VAL A 381 11.80 -6.53 28.35
C VAL A 381 12.24 -5.07 28.42
N SER A 382 12.68 -4.63 29.61
CA SER A 382 13.11 -3.25 29.83
C SER A 382 14.17 -2.82 28.81
N LYS A 383 14.19 -1.54 28.43
CA LYS A 383 15.12 -1.02 27.42
C LYS A 383 16.59 -1.24 27.81
N SER A 384 16.92 -1.12 29.09
CA SER A 384 18.26 -1.39 29.61
C SER A 384 18.63 -2.88 29.46
N GLU A 385 17.70 -3.78 29.73
CA GLU A 385 17.93 -5.22 29.62
C GLU A 385 18.01 -5.69 28.17
N ARG A 386 17.15 -5.18 27.28
CA ARG A 386 17.26 -5.42 25.83
C ARG A 386 18.63 -5.01 25.31
N LYS A 387 19.11 -3.83 25.70
CA LYS A 387 20.46 -3.36 25.33
C LYS A 387 21.56 -4.30 25.81
N LYS A 388 21.50 -4.81 27.05
CA LYS A 388 22.46 -5.80 27.53
C LYS A 388 22.42 -7.09 26.71
N ILE A 389 21.23 -7.58 26.39
CA ILE A 389 21.04 -8.78 25.55
C ILE A 389 21.64 -8.56 24.17
N GLU A 390 21.40 -7.40 23.54
CA GLU A 390 22.00 -7.02 22.26
C GLU A 390 23.54 -6.99 22.35
N ASP A 391 24.10 -6.38 23.39
CA ASP A 391 25.56 -6.30 23.59
C ASP A 391 26.16 -7.69 23.84
N TRP A 392 25.55 -8.52 24.68
CA TRP A 392 25.98 -9.91 24.93
C TRP A 392 25.86 -10.82 23.72
N ALA A 393 24.88 -10.58 22.85
CA ALA A 393 24.75 -11.27 21.58
C ALA A 393 25.89 -10.90 20.62
N LYS A 394 26.29 -9.61 20.57
CA LYS A 394 27.46 -9.16 19.80
C LYS A 394 28.78 -9.75 20.30
N GLU A 395 28.91 -9.88 21.62
CA GLU A 395 30.06 -10.52 22.28
C GLU A 395 30.07 -12.06 22.13
N GLY A 396 29.00 -12.66 21.59
CA GLY A 396 28.87 -14.11 21.41
C GLY A 396 28.58 -14.88 22.70
N LYS A 397 28.23 -14.19 23.80
CA LYS A 397 27.81 -14.80 25.08
C LYS A 397 26.43 -15.46 24.94
N ILE A 398 25.51 -14.79 24.25
CA ILE A 398 24.20 -15.34 23.90
C ILE A 398 24.29 -16.05 22.55
N LYS A 399 23.79 -17.29 22.50
CA LYS A 399 23.76 -18.13 21.29
C LYS A 399 22.38 -18.24 20.68
N ILE A 400 21.34 -18.09 21.48
CA ILE A 400 19.95 -18.19 21.03
C ILE A 400 19.14 -17.04 21.62
N ILE A 401 18.47 -16.28 20.76
CA ILE A 401 17.45 -15.30 21.19
C ILE A 401 16.10 -15.70 20.65
N VAL A 402 15.10 -15.78 21.54
CA VAL A 402 13.71 -16.04 21.17
C VAL A 402 12.95 -14.71 21.17
N SER A 403 12.31 -14.36 20.05
CA SER A 403 11.62 -13.07 19.89
C SER A 403 10.36 -13.23 19.04
N PRO A 404 9.21 -12.64 19.41
CA PRO A 404 8.02 -12.72 18.58
C PRO A 404 8.09 -11.80 17.35
N ARG A 405 8.41 -10.51 17.56
CA ARG A 405 8.46 -9.50 16.48
C ARG A 405 9.58 -8.48 16.63
N THR A 406 10.05 -8.17 17.83
CA THR A 406 10.98 -7.03 18.03
C THR A 406 12.33 -7.17 17.32
N LEU A 407 12.75 -8.39 16.99
CA LEU A 407 13.97 -8.65 16.21
C LEU A 407 13.71 -8.87 14.71
N SER A 408 12.46 -8.79 14.23
CA SER A 408 12.19 -8.81 12.78
C SER A 408 12.67 -7.52 12.11
N GLN A 409 12.99 -6.50 12.91
CA GLN A 409 13.33 -5.14 12.50
C GLN A 409 14.81 -4.79 12.73
N GLY A 410 15.26 -3.67 12.12
CA GLY A 410 16.60 -3.11 11.84
C GLY A 410 17.84 -3.34 12.74
N ILE A 411 17.77 -4.09 13.83
CA ILE A 411 18.78 -4.08 14.91
C ILE A 411 19.99 -4.95 14.55
N ASP A 412 21.21 -4.40 14.70
CA ASP A 412 22.44 -5.19 14.70
C ASP A 412 22.61 -5.87 16.05
N ILE A 413 22.54 -7.19 16.05
CA ILE A 413 22.68 -8.04 17.24
C ILE A 413 23.84 -9.04 17.09
N GLY A 414 24.79 -8.77 16.19
CA GLY A 414 25.95 -9.63 15.94
C GLY A 414 25.83 -10.49 14.68
N SER A 415 26.65 -11.54 14.60
CA SER A 415 26.70 -12.46 13.45
C SER A 415 25.56 -13.48 13.53
N VAL A 416 24.39 -13.09 13.02
CA VAL A 416 23.23 -13.99 12.91
C VAL A 416 23.46 -14.98 11.77
N VAL A 417 23.54 -16.27 12.12
CA VAL A 417 23.79 -17.36 11.17
C VAL A 417 22.55 -18.18 10.87
N ARG A 418 21.53 -18.12 11.74
CA ARG A 418 20.33 -18.93 11.61
C ARG A 418 19.09 -18.19 12.07
N ILE A 419 18.04 -18.33 11.28
CA ILE A 419 16.68 -17.94 11.65
C ILE A 419 15.83 -19.20 11.75
N VAL A 420 15.12 -19.35 12.87
CA VAL A 420 14.16 -20.43 13.09
C VAL A 420 12.78 -19.80 13.16
N HIS A 421 11.88 -20.17 12.25
CA HIS A 421 10.47 -19.80 12.31
C HIS A 421 9.69 -20.92 12.99
N ILE A 422 9.21 -20.67 14.20
CA ILE A 422 8.25 -21.52 14.89
C ILE A 422 6.87 -20.94 14.59
N GLY A 423 6.25 -21.45 13.53
CA GLY A 423 5.16 -20.74 12.88
C GLY A 423 5.67 -19.76 11.84
N LEU A 424 5.14 -19.82 10.62
CA LEU A 424 5.37 -18.77 9.62
C LEU A 424 4.60 -17.47 9.99
N PRO A 425 5.04 -16.29 9.53
CA PRO A 425 4.28 -15.04 9.64
C PRO A 425 3.22 -14.87 8.55
N ASP A 426 2.13 -14.18 8.87
CA ASP A 426 0.93 -14.09 8.01
C ASP A 426 1.16 -13.36 6.66
N SER A 427 2.29 -12.64 6.51
CA SER A 427 2.67 -11.98 5.25
C SER A 427 4.07 -12.37 4.79
N LEU A 428 4.25 -12.45 3.47
CA LEU A 428 5.56 -12.68 2.86
C LEU A 428 6.55 -11.55 3.19
N ARG A 429 6.05 -10.31 3.28
CA ARG A 429 6.86 -9.15 3.64
C ARG A 429 7.51 -9.33 5.01
N GLU A 430 6.76 -9.77 6.02
CA GLU A 430 7.32 -10.04 7.36
C GLU A 430 8.29 -11.23 7.32
N PHE A 431 7.99 -12.29 6.56
CA PHE A 431 8.92 -13.41 6.37
C PHE A 431 10.27 -12.95 5.83
N LEU A 432 10.28 -12.17 4.75
CA LEU A 432 11.50 -11.63 4.15
C LEU A 432 12.25 -10.66 5.09
N GLN A 433 11.54 -9.87 5.91
CA GLN A 433 12.17 -9.01 6.91
C GLN A 433 12.88 -9.80 8.02
N ARG A 434 12.28 -10.91 8.47
CA ARG A 434 12.88 -11.86 9.42
C ARG A 434 14.10 -12.55 8.82
N GLU A 435 13.99 -13.04 7.58
CA GLU A 435 15.11 -13.68 6.87
C GLU A 435 16.27 -12.72 6.60
N GLY A 436 15.97 -11.46 6.28
CA GLY A 436 16.97 -10.40 6.08
C GLY A 436 17.80 -10.05 7.32
N ARG A 437 17.61 -10.71 8.47
CA ARG A 437 18.40 -10.53 9.70
C ARG A 437 19.72 -11.30 9.69
N LYS A 438 19.83 -12.37 8.92
CA LYS A 438 21.02 -13.24 8.89
C LYS A 438 21.94 -12.95 7.72
N GLY A 439 23.17 -13.46 7.78
CA GLY A 439 24.04 -13.56 6.61
C GLY A 439 24.56 -12.23 6.08
N ARG A 440 24.61 -11.19 6.92
CA ARG A 440 25.01 -9.82 6.55
C ARG A 440 26.52 -9.60 6.48
N ARG A 441 27.33 -10.64 6.70
CA ARG A 441 28.79 -10.54 6.77
C ARG A 441 29.46 -11.62 5.92
N GLU A 442 30.54 -11.26 5.23
CA GLU A 442 31.25 -12.13 4.29
C GLU A 442 31.99 -13.30 4.96
N GLU A 443 32.38 -13.14 6.23
CA GLU A 443 33.05 -14.19 7.01
C GLU A 443 32.12 -15.35 7.40
N ILE A 444 30.81 -15.21 7.21
CA ILE A 444 29.83 -16.27 7.47
C ILE A 444 29.87 -17.26 6.29
N PRO A 445 30.20 -18.55 6.49
CA PRO A 445 30.33 -19.49 5.38
C PRO A 445 28.98 -19.82 4.72
N PHE A 446 27.94 -20.00 5.52
CA PHE A 446 26.55 -20.19 5.08
C PHE A 446 25.60 -19.77 6.21
N THR A 447 24.32 -19.60 5.89
CA THR A 447 23.24 -19.39 6.86
C THR A 447 22.14 -20.42 6.70
N GLU A 448 21.25 -20.52 7.69
CA GLU A 448 20.12 -21.44 7.62
C GLU A 448 18.77 -20.77 7.90
N SER A 449 17.74 -21.18 7.15
CA SER A 449 16.32 -20.92 7.44
C SER A 449 15.71 -22.22 7.96
N ILE A 450 15.33 -22.29 9.23
CA ILE A 450 14.64 -23.48 9.76
C ILE A 450 13.15 -23.16 9.89
N ILE A 451 12.30 -23.89 9.19
CA ILE A 451 10.84 -23.74 9.27
C ILE A 451 10.27 -24.91 10.07
N ILE A 452 9.59 -24.59 11.16
CA ILE A 452 8.88 -25.57 12.00
C ILE A 452 7.39 -25.20 11.96
N PRO A 453 6.58 -25.91 11.15
CA PRO A 453 5.14 -25.66 11.07
C PRO A 453 4.49 -25.79 12.44
N HIS A 454 3.80 -24.75 12.88
CA HIS A 454 3.28 -24.71 14.26
C HIS A 454 1.91 -24.07 14.41
N ASN A 455 1.64 -23.02 13.65
CA ASN A 455 0.37 -22.30 13.71
C ASN A 455 -0.70 -23.03 12.88
N HIS A 456 -1.93 -22.53 12.90
CA HIS A 456 -2.99 -23.09 12.07
C HIS A 456 -2.69 -22.90 10.58
N TRP A 457 -2.41 -21.66 10.17
CA TRP A 457 -2.33 -21.31 8.76
C TRP A 457 -1.15 -21.95 8.03
N ASP A 458 0.01 -22.12 8.67
CA ASP A 458 1.17 -22.74 8.05
C ASP A 458 1.03 -24.27 8.01
N ARG A 459 0.37 -24.88 9.00
CA ARG A 459 -0.06 -26.28 8.90
C ARG A 459 -1.02 -26.48 7.73
N GLU A 460 -1.98 -25.58 7.52
CA GLU A 460 -2.85 -25.62 6.34
C GLU A 460 -2.05 -25.49 5.05
N LEU A 461 -1.10 -24.53 4.97
CA LEU A 461 -0.18 -24.39 3.83
C LEU A 461 0.57 -25.69 3.53
N PHE A 462 1.16 -26.34 4.54
CA PHE A 462 1.91 -27.58 4.38
C PHE A 462 1.00 -28.81 4.16
N ALA A 463 -0.24 -28.81 4.65
CA ALA A 463 -1.24 -29.82 4.33
C ALA A 463 -1.62 -29.80 2.83
N LYS A 464 -1.52 -28.64 2.17
CA LYS A 464 -1.62 -28.54 0.71
C LYS A 464 -0.34 -28.95 -0.04
N GLY A 465 0.75 -29.22 0.68
CA GLY A 465 2.03 -29.72 0.17
C GLY A 465 3.15 -28.68 0.18
N TYR A 466 4.41 -29.15 0.11
CA TYR A 466 5.60 -28.28 0.09
C TYR A 466 5.60 -27.26 -1.06
N GLU A 467 5.02 -27.63 -2.21
CA GLU A 467 4.90 -26.75 -3.38
C GLU A 467 4.06 -25.50 -3.08
N ALA A 468 3.02 -25.60 -2.24
CA ALA A 468 2.24 -24.43 -1.83
C ALA A 468 3.09 -23.44 -1.03
N PHE A 469 3.98 -23.93 -0.16
CA PHE A 469 4.96 -23.09 0.53
C PHE A 469 5.98 -22.47 -0.43
N GLU A 470 6.50 -23.25 -1.39
CA GLU A 470 7.41 -22.70 -2.40
C GLU A 470 6.74 -21.60 -3.24
N ASN A 471 5.49 -21.82 -3.65
CA ASN A 471 4.71 -20.83 -4.38
C ASN A 471 4.47 -19.57 -3.54
N TRP A 472 4.18 -19.71 -2.25
CA TRP A 472 4.01 -18.58 -1.34
C TRP A 472 5.28 -17.77 -1.14
N VAL A 473 6.43 -18.42 -0.91
CA VAL A 473 7.73 -17.72 -0.76
C VAL A 473 8.18 -17.08 -2.07
N SER A 474 7.80 -17.67 -3.22
CA SER A 474 8.16 -17.17 -4.54
C SER A 474 7.27 -16.02 -5.04
N LEU A 475 6.25 -15.61 -4.27
CA LEU A 475 5.43 -14.47 -4.67
C LEU A 475 6.27 -13.20 -4.78
N PRO A 476 5.99 -12.33 -5.76
CA PRO A 476 6.59 -11.00 -5.79
C PRO A 476 6.25 -10.24 -4.51
N VAL A 477 7.20 -9.43 -4.04
CA VAL A 477 6.94 -8.55 -2.89
C VAL A 477 5.87 -7.54 -3.28
N GLU A 478 5.04 -7.17 -2.30
CA GLU A 478 3.91 -6.29 -2.51
C GLU A 478 4.34 -4.91 -3.01
N LYS A 479 3.64 -4.40 -4.02
CA LYS A 479 3.86 -3.07 -4.58
C LYS A 479 3.53 -2.00 -3.54
N THR A 480 4.47 -1.09 -3.32
CA THR A 480 4.19 0.16 -2.62
C THR A 480 3.49 1.11 -3.58
N ILE A 481 2.26 1.52 -3.26
CA ILE A 481 1.46 2.41 -4.12
C ILE A 481 1.87 3.85 -3.88
N ILE A 482 2.31 4.51 -4.95
CA ILE A 482 2.68 5.92 -4.95
C ILE A 482 1.73 6.65 -5.90
N ASN A 483 0.96 7.57 -5.36
CA ASN A 483 0.00 8.36 -6.13
C ASN A 483 0.19 9.86 -5.84
N PRO A 484 0.90 10.59 -6.72
CA PRO A 484 1.07 12.04 -6.61
C PRO A 484 -0.23 12.85 -6.66
N LYS A 485 -1.31 12.26 -7.18
CA LYS A 485 -2.65 12.87 -7.26
C LYS A 485 -3.52 12.51 -6.06
N ASN A 486 -2.98 11.83 -5.05
CA ASN A 486 -3.72 11.43 -3.87
C ASN A 486 -4.31 12.65 -3.14
N LEU A 487 -5.64 12.69 -3.03
CA LEU A 487 -6.40 13.76 -2.39
C LEU A 487 -6.14 13.83 -0.88
N TYR A 488 -5.63 12.77 -0.24
CA TYR A 488 -5.15 12.84 1.14
C TYR A 488 -3.94 13.77 1.27
N MET A 489 -2.97 13.62 0.36
CA MET A 489 -1.80 14.51 0.30
C MET A 489 -2.25 15.95 0.01
N LYS A 490 -3.17 16.13 -0.95
CA LYS A 490 -3.69 17.46 -1.31
C LYS A 490 -4.58 18.08 -0.23
N LEU A 491 -5.27 17.27 0.57
CA LEU A 491 -5.95 17.72 1.78
C LEU A 491 -4.94 18.28 2.78
N PHE A 492 -3.84 17.56 3.02
CA PHE A 492 -2.78 18.02 3.92
C PHE A 492 -2.13 19.32 3.43
N THR A 493 -1.65 19.38 2.18
CA THR A 493 -1.01 20.60 1.65
C THR A 493 -1.99 21.78 1.55
N GLY A 494 -3.25 21.52 1.16
CA GLY A 494 -4.32 22.52 1.13
C GLY A 494 -4.64 23.11 2.50
N ILE A 495 -4.74 22.27 3.54
CA ILE A 495 -4.92 22.73 4.93
C ILE A 495 -3.73 23.59 5.36
N VAL A 496 -2.49 23.17 5.07
CA VAL A 496 -1.28 23.94 5.38
C VAL A 496 -1.34 25.34 4.76
N LYS A 497 -1.74 25.44 3.49
CA LYS A 497 -1.91 26.72 2.79
C LYS A 497 -3.00 27.60 3.43
N LEU A 498 -4.10 27.01 3.91
CA LEU A 498 -5.18 27.75 4.58
C LEU A 498 -4.77 28.27 5.97
N VAL A 499 -4.04 27.48 6.76
CA VAL A 499 -3.60 27.88 8.11
C VAL A 499 -2.39 28.82 8.07
N SER A 500 -1.57 28.72 7.03
CA SER A 500 -0.40 29.57 6.85
C SER A 500 -0.79 31.02 6.53
N PRO A 501 -0.22 32.03 7.21
CA PRO A 501 -0.45 33.44 6.90
C PRO A 501 0.00 33.88 5.51
N TRP A 502 0.95 33.18 4.86
CA TRP A 502 1.63 33.64 3.64
C TRP A 502 1.42 32.74 2.41
N LEU A 503 0.67 31.64 2.51
CA LEU A 503 0.44 30.70 1.40
C LEU A 503 -1.02 30.60 0.92
N ARG A 504 -1.95 31.39 1.48
CA ARG A 504 -3.39 31.25 1.20
C ARG A 504 -3.79 31.44 -0.25
N GLN A 505 -3.01 32.19 -1.04
CA GLN A 505 -3.33 32.50 -2.43
C GLN A 505 -2.92 31.38 -3.41
N ASP A 506 -2.26 30.33 -2.94
CA ASP A 506 -1.62 29.31 -3.80
C ASP A 506 -2.37 27.97 -3.86
N LEU A 507 -3.68 27.96 -3.60
CA LEU A 507 -4.46 26.72 -3.65
C LEU A 507 -4.60 26.24 -5.11
N THR A 508 -4.27 24.98 -5.33
CA THR A 508 -4.43 24.28 -6.62
C THR A 508 -5.79 23.60 -6.70
N GLU A 509 -6.29 23.32 -7.90
CA GLU A 509 -7.59 22.63 -8.10
C GLU A 509 -7.69 21.29 -7.33
N PRO A 510 -6.68 20.39 -7.33
CA PRO A 510 -6.74 19.16 -6.54
C PRO A 510 -6.84 19.41 -5.02
N GLU A 511 -6.22 20.48 -4.51
CA GLU A 511 -6.33 20.86 -3.10
C GLU A 511 -7.71 21.43 -2.79
N ILE A 512 -8.27 22.24 -3.69
CA ILE A 512 -9.65 22.75 -3.58
C ILE A 512 -10.63 21.59 -3.53
N GLU A 513 -10.49 20.60 -4.41
CA GLU A 513 -11.34 19.40 -4.43
C GLU A 513 -11.20 18.60 -3.11
N ALA A 514 -9.97 18.33 -2.66
CA ALA A 514 -9.74 17.64 -1.40
C ALA A 514 -10.38 18.38 -0.19
N LEU A 515 -10.24 19.71 -0.15
CA LEU A 515 -10.85 20.56 0.89
C LEU A 515 -12.38 20.55 0.83
N LYS A 516 -12.98 20.54 -0.37
CA LYS A 516 -14.43 20.40 -0.57
C LYS A 516 -14.93 19.04 -0.10
N ARG A 517 -14.26 17.94 -0.49
CA ARG A 517 -14.55 16.56 -0.03
C ARG A 517 -14.46 16.42 1.49
N ALA A 518 -13.51 17.12 2.11
CA ALA A 518 -13.37 17.17 3.56
C ALA A 518 -14.37 18.09 4.28
N LYS A 519 -15.21 18.80 3.53
CA LYS A 519 -16.16 19.83 4.00
C LYS A 519 -15.48 20.98 4.75
N ILE A 520 -14.24 21.28 4.38
CA ILE A 520 -13.49 22.45 4.87
C ILE A 520 -13.82 23.68 4.03
N LEU A 521 -14.05 23.50 2.73
CA LEU A 521 -14.39 24.57 1.79
C LEU A 521 -15.77 24.30 1.18
N THR A 522 -16.68 25.27 1.27
CA THR A 522 -18.02 25.21 0.66
C THR A 522 -18.32 26.56 0.03
N ASP A 523 -18.62 26.62 -1.26
CA ASP A 523 -18.94 27.84 -2.00
C ASP A 523 -17.92 28.98 -1.79
N GLY A 524 -16.63 28.63 -1.72
CA GLY A 524 -15.53 29.57 -1.48
C GLY A 524 -15.35 29.98 -0.02
N GLN A 525 -16.21 29.55 0.91
CA GLN A 525 -16.10 29.84 2.35
C GLN A 525 -15.39 28.72 3.12
N VAL A 526 -14.47 29.10 4.01
CA VAL A 526 -13.71 28.16 4.84
C VAL A 526 -14.43 27.91 6.17
N ASN A 527 -14.80 26.66 6.43
CA ASN A 527 -15.29 26.19 7.72
C ASN A 527 -14.14 26.11 8.74
N LYS A 528 -13.96 27.17 9.53
CA LYS A 528 -12.87 27.30 10.50
C LYS A 528 -12.88 26.22 11.60
N SER A 529 -14.05 25.77 12.04
CA SER A 529 -14.14 24.74 13.08
C SER A 529 -13.71 23.37 12.53
N ARG A 530 -14.12 23.04 11.30
CA ARG A 530 -13.71 21.82 10.61
C ARG A 530 -12.23 21.83 10.27
N LEU A 531 -11.71 22.96 9.76
CA LEU A 531 -10.29 23.16 9.49
C LEU A 531 -9.46 22.91 10.75
N LYS A 532 -9.82 23.56 11.87
CA LYS A 532 -9.13 23.39 13.15
C LYS A 532 -9.19 21.95 13.65
N PHE A 533 -10.36 21.32 13.61
CA PHE A 533 -10.53 19.93 14.05
C PHE A 533 -9.62 18.96 13.29
N ILE A 534 -9.57 19.07 11.96
CA ILE A 534 -8.74 18.20 11.13
C ILE A 534 -7.26 18.54 11.33
N TRP A 535 -6.90 19.83 11.33
CA TRP A 535 -5.51 20.26 11.54
C TRP A 535 -4.94 19.76 12.87
N ASP A 536 -5.70 19.83 13.96
CA ASP A 536 -5.23 19.41 15.29
C ASP A 536 -5.06 17.88 15.39
N ARG A 537 -5.76 17.09 14.54
CA ARG A 537 -5.76 15.62 14.55
C ARG A 537 -4.97 14.97 13.42
N LEU A 538 -4.59 15.72 12.38
CA LEU A 538 -3.84 15.19 11.26
C LEU A 538 -2.40 14.92 11.70
N ASN A 539 -2.19 13.70 12.20
CA ASN A 539 -0.91 13.16 12.64
C ASN A 539 -0.41 12.12 11.64
N PHE A 540 0.85 11.74 11.79
CA PHE A 540 1.53 10.95 10.77
C PHE A 540 0.96 9.54 10.62
N TYR A 541 0.66 8.84 11.72
CA TYR A 541 0.16 7.45 11.66
C TYR A 541 -1.37 7.35 11.58
N GLU A 542 -2.09 8.33 12.12
CA GLU A 542 -3.56 8.31 12.17
C GLU A 542 -4.15 9.72 12.25
N LEU A 543 -5.41 9.87 11.85
CA LEU A 543 -6.21 11.08 12.10
C LEU A 543 -6.81 11.05 13.53
N GLY A 544 -5.96 11.23 14.53
CA GLY A 544 -6.33 11.15 15.95
C GLY A 544 -5.63 12.19 16.83
N PRO A 545 -6.01 12.32 18.11
CA PRO A 545 -5.19 13.01 19.11
C PRO A 545 -3.72 12.53 19.10
N PRO A 546 -2.75 13.40 19.45
CA PRO A 546 -1.32 13.08 19.36
C PRO A 546 -0.82 12.08 20.41
N TYR A 547 -1.66 11.73 21.39
CA TYR A 547 -1.35 10.75 22.43
C TYR A 547 -2.27 9.55 22.19
N GLY A 548 -1.67 8.38 21.95
CA GLY A 548 -2.39 7.12 21.84
C GLY A 548 -3.07 6.73 23.17
N ILE A 549 -3.85 5.66 23.13
CA ILE A 549 -4.59 5.15 24.29
C ILE A 549 -3.66 4.32 25.16
N LYS A 550 -3.64 4.61 26.46
CA LYS A 550 -2.76 3.91 27.41
C LYS A 550 -3.21 2.48 27.61
N ARG A 551 -2.28 1.58 27.90
CA ARG A 551 -2.56 0.18 28.19
C ARG A 551 -1.93 -0.25 29.51
N TYR A 552 -2.61 -1.13 30.23
CA TYR A 552 -2.11 -1.69 31.48
C TYR A 552 -2.47 -3.17 31.59
N LEU A 553 -1.50 -3.97 32.03
CA LEU A 553 -1.74 -5.34 32.49
C LEU A 553 -2.00 -5.31 34.00
N GLU A 554 -3.19 -5.72 34.40
CA GLU A 554 -3.61 -5.84 35.79
C GLU A 554 -3.14 -7.16 36.39
N SER A 555 -2.45 -7.05 37.53
CA SER A 555 -2.04 -8.16 38.40
C SER A 555 -2.64 -7.94 39.79
N ASP A 556 -2.70 -8.99 40.62
CA ASP A 556 -3.31 -8.93 41.97
C ASP A 556 -2.67 -7.88 42.92
N SER A 557 -1.51 -7.32 42.55
CA SER A 557 -0.74 -6.36 43.36
C SER A 557 -0.56 -4.98 42.70
N GLU A 558 -0.47 -4.89 41.35
CA GLU A 558 -0.14 -3.63 40.65
C GLU A 558 -0.65 -3.61 39.19
N LYS A 559 -0.69 -2.41 38.59
CA LYS A 559 -0.95 -2.20 37.15
C LYS A 559 0.37 -1.94 36.42
N ILE A 560 0.76 -2.87 35.54
CA ILE A 560 1.99 -2.79 34.76
C ILE A 560 1.69 -2.03 33.46
N PRO A 561 2.35 -0.90 33.17
CA PRO A 561 2.12 -0.16 31.93
C PRO A 561 2.62 -0.94 30.71
N LEU A 562 1.79 -1.01 29.67
CA LEU A 562 2.10 -1.59 28.36
C LEU A 562 2.31 -0.47 27.31
N GLU A 563 2.77 -0.84 26.12
CA GLU A 563 2.90 0.11 25.01
C GLU A 563 1.52 0.69 24.62
N PRO A 564 1.37 2.01 24.48
CA PRO A 564 0.12 2.62 24.04
C PRO A 564 -0.28 2.16 22.63
N ILE A 565 -1.57 2.20 22.34
CA ILE A 565 -2.15 1.83 21.04
C ILE A 565 -2.75 3.03 20.31
N GLY A 566 -2.93 2.89 19.00
CA GLY A 566 -3.69 3.86 18.20
C GLY A 566 -5.19 3.81 18.49
N PHE A 567 -5.93 4.75 17.93
CA PHE A 567 -7.39 4.76 18.01
C PHE A 567 -8.03 3.70 17.10
N CYS A 568 -7.37 3.36 16.00
CA CYS A 568 -7.79 2.25 15.13
C CYS A 568 -7.65 0.91 15.85
N ASP A 569 -6.51 0.65 16.49
CA ASP A 569 -6.26 -0.55 17.29
C ASP A 569 -7.29 -0.74 18.41
N LEU A 570 -7.72 0.34 19.07
CA LEU A 570 -8.82 0.27 20.03
C LEU A 570 -10.07 -0.32 19.36
N VAL A 571 -10.46 0.23 18.21
CA VAL A 571 -11.68 -0.18 17.49
C VAL A 571 -11.59 -1.60 16.95
N GLU A 572 -10.43 -2.04 16.46
CA GLU A 572 -10.31 -3.30 15.70
C GLU A 572 -9.74 -4.47 16.50
N ILE A 573 -9.00 -4.20 17.58
CA ILE A 573 -8.20 -5.23 18.26
C ILE A 573 -8.45 -5.25 19.77
N PHE A 574 -8.50 -4.08 20.42
CA PHE A 574 -8.51 -3.97 21.88
C PHE A 574 -9.90 -3.61 22.42
N GLN A 575 -10.90 -4.46 22.16
CA GLN A 575 -12.22 -4.40 22.80
C GLN A 575 -12.32 -5.39 23.96
N LEU A 576 -13.30 -5.20 24.87
CA LEU A 576 -13.57 -6.15 25.95
C LEU A 576 -13.74 -7.56 25.39
N GLY A 577 -13.17 -8.57 26.05
CA GLY A 577 -13.20 -9.96 25.57
C GLY A 577 -12.22 -10.29 24.44
N CYS A 578 -11.49 -9.32 23.89
CA CYS A 578 -10.44 -9.59 22.90
C CYS A 578 -9.15 -10.07 23.55
N PHE A 579 -8.46 -10.98 22.88
CA PHE A 579 -7.22 -11.60 23.35
C PHE A 579 -6.00 -10.81 22.87
N ASP A 580 -5.13 -10.46 23.81
CA ASP A 580 -3.77 -10.05 23.48
C ASP A 580 -2.83 -11.25 23.56
N HIS A 581 -2.57 -11.85 22.40
CA HIS A 581 -1.63 -12.96 22.23
C HIS A 581 -0.18 -12.59 22.60
N ALA A 582 0.19 -11.31 22.51
CA ALA A 582 1.49 -10.86 22.95
C ALA A 582 1.61 -10.93 24.48
N ASN A 583 0.52 -10.79 25.24
CA ASN A 583 0.57 -10.76 26.71
C ASN A 583 -0.12 -11.96 27.40
N ASP A 584 -0.65 -12.93 26.65
CA ASP A 584 -1.52 -14.03 27.16
C ASP A 584 -2.64 -13.45 28.02
N ALA A 585 -3.18 -12.33 27.56
CA ALA A 585 -4.13 -11.52 28.29
C ALA A 585 -5.44 -11.39 27.51
N ILE A 586 -6.49 -11.02 28.22
CA ILE A 586 -7.77 -10.62 27.67
C ILE A 586 -8.07 -9.22 28.16
N VAL A 587 -8.61 -8.38 27.28
CA VAL A 587 -9.12 -7.07 27.68
C VAL A 587 -10.35 -7.29 28.56
N VAL A 588 -10.28 -6.85 29.81
CA VAL A 588 -11.37 -7.02 30.78
C VAL A 588 -12.18 -5.75 30.99
N TYR A 589 -11.58 -4.58 30.76
CA TYR A 589 -12.23 -3.31 31.04
C TYR A 589 -11.60 -2.13 30.31
N HIS A 590 -12.41 -1.10 30.01
CA HIS A 590 -11.97 0.19 29.46
C HIS A 590 -12.21 1.32 30.45
N GLN A 591 -11.16 2.08 30.80
CA GLN A 591 -11.31 3.26 31.64
C GLN A 591 -11.76 4.46 30.80
N MET A 592 -12.92 5.03 31.13
CA MET A 592 -13.51 6.15 30.41
C MET A 592 -13.09 7.51 30.97
N SER A 593 -13.04 8.52 30.09
CA SER A 593 -12.98 9.93 30.50
C SER A 593 -14.34 10.39 31.01
N GLU A 594 -14.39 10.91 32.24
CA GLU A 594 -15.60 11.50 32.85
C GLU A 594 -16.23 12.61 31.98
N LYS A 595 -15.41 13.37 31.26
CA LYS A 595 -15.85 14.56 30.50
C LYS A 595 -16.23 14.25 29.04
N TYR A 596 -15.56 13.28 28.41
CA TYR A 596 -15.65 13.07 26.96
C TYR A 596 -16.18 11.70 26.54
N ARG A 597 -16.53 10.81 27.50
CA ARG A 597 -17.01 9.44 27.24
C ARG A 597 -16.15 8.69 26.21
N SER A 598 -14.85 8.92 26.26
CA SER A 598 -13.85 8.28 25.40
C SER A 598 -12.94 7.43 26.25
N VAL A 599 -12.46 6.32 25.66
CA VAL A 599 -11.51 5.42 26.31
C VAL A 599 -10.20 6.16 26.55
N THR A 600 -9.74 6.17 27.79
CA THR A 600 -8.46 6.75 28.22
C THR A 600 -7.40 5.69 28.47
N SER A 601 -7.82 4.51 28.91
CA SER A 601 -6.95 3.34 29.01
C SER A 601 -7.68 2.03 28.79
N VAL A 602 -6.96 1.04 28.26
CA VAL A 602 -7.37 -0.35 28.13
C VAL A 602 -6.72 -1.15 29.27
N ILE A 603 -7.53 -1.93 29.98
CA ILE A 603 -7.09 -2.78 31.08
C ILE A 603 -7.21 -4.23 30.66
N GLU A 604 -6.08 -4.93 30.73
CA GLU A 604 -5.94 -6.33 30.36
C GLU A 604 -5.63 -7.17 31.59
N LYS A 605 -6.09 -8.41 31.62
CA LYS A 605 -5.76 -9.38 32.67
C LYS A 605 -5.27 -10.67 32.04
N LYS A 606 -4.31 -11.35 32.67
CA LYS A 606 -3.85 -12.67 32.18
C LYS A 606 -5.03 -13.64 32.10
N ILE A 607 -5.13 -14.38 30.99
CA ILE A 607 -6.26 -15.28 30.71
C ILE A 607 -6.51 -16.28 31.86
N LYS A 608 -5.44 -16.82 32.44
CA LYS A 608 -5.50 -17.76 33.56
C LYS A 608 -6.05 -17.16 34.88
N ASP A 609 -5.99 -15.85 35.02
CA ASP A 609 -6.37 -15.11 36.23
C ASP A 609 -7.76 -14.44 36.04
N VAL A 610 -8.40 -14.64 34.88
CA VAL A 610 -9.72 -14.09 34.53
C VAL A 610 -10.82 -15.00 35.08
N ASN A 611 -11.73 -14.40 35.84
CA ASN A 611 -12.97 -15.06 36.24
C ASN A 611 -14.07 -14.67 35.24
N PHE A 612 -14.27 -15.50 34.21
CA PHE A 612 -15.27 -15.25 33.16
C PHE A 612 -16.69 -15.10 33.70
N TRP A 613 -16.99 -15.68 34.87
CA TRP A 613 -18.32 -15.64 35.49
C TRP A 613 -18.65 -14.32 36.20
N GLN A 614 -17.69 -13.39 36.30
CA GLN A 614 -17.93 -12.06 36.89
C GLN A 614 -18.60 -11.09 35.92
N ASP A 615 -18.45 -11.32 34.61
CA ASP A 615 -19.06 -10.52 33.56
C ASP A 615 -20.08 -11.40 32.83
N GLU A 616 -21.34 -10.95 32.75
CA GLU A 616 -22.42 -11.75 32.15
C GLU A 616 -22.16 -12.06 30.67
N GLY A 617 -21.53 -11.13 29.94
CA GLY A 617 -21.23 -11.30 28.52
C GLY A 617 -20.12 -12.32 28.29
N LEU A 618 -19.04 -12.22 29.04
CA LEU A 618 -17.95 -13.21 29.02
C LEU A 618 -18.41 -14.59 29.51
N ALA A 619 -19.28 -14.65 30.53
CA ALA A 619 -19.87 -15.89 31.04
C ALA A 619 -20.67 -16.62 29.94
N ARG A 620 -21.50 -15.88 29.20
CA ARG A 620 -22.25 -16.46 28.08
C ARG A 620 -21.36 -16.93 26.94
N ALA A 621 -20.33 -16.15 26.60
CA ALA A 621 -19.38 -16.54 25.56
C ALA A 621 -18.60 -17.81 25.93
N ILE A 622 -18.20 -17.97 27.20
CA ILE A 622 -17.51 -19.19 27.65
C ILE A 622 -18.47 -20.39 27.66
N GLU A 623 -19.74 -20.22 28.04
CA GLU A 623 -20.76 -21.28 27.95
C GLU A 623 -20.97 -21.75 26.51
N GLU A 624 -21.11 -20.83 25.55
CA GLU A 624 -21.24 -21.17 24.13
C GLU A 624 -20.00 -21.87 23.59
N TYR A 625 -18.80 -21.51 24.08
CA TYR A 625 -17.57 -22.21 23.75
C TYR A 625 -17.57 -23.64 24.28
N LEU A 626 -17.95 -23.84 25.54
CA LEU A 626 -18.07 -25.17 26.15
C LEU A 626 -19.10 -26.04 25.41
N ASP A 627 -20.28 -25.50 25.07
CA ASP A 627 -21.30 -26.19 24.26
C ASP A 627 -20.79 -26.55 22.87
N THR A 628 -20.07 -25.63 22.21
CA THR A 628 -19.48 -25.88 20.90
C THR A 628 -18.52 -27.08 20.94
N LYS A 629 -17.61 -27.10 21.90
CA LYS A 629 -16.66 -28.20 22.08
C LYS A 629 -17.38 -29.51 22.41
N ALA A 630 -18.40 -29.47 23.27
CA ALA A 630 -19.21 -30.63 23.59
C ALA A 630 -19.96 -31.20 22.36
N ARG A 631 -20.55 -30.35 21.51
CA ARG A 631 -21.20 -30.76 20.25
C ARG A 631 -20.23 -31.38 19.25
N TRP A 632 -18.98 -30.96 19.27
CA TRP A 632 -17.92 -31.58 18.47
C TRP A 632 -17.35 -32.86 19.11
N GLY A 633 -17.79 -33.21 20.32
CA GLY A 633 -17.27 -34.35 21.06
C GLY A 633 -15.82 -34.16 21.51
N GLU A 634 -15.46 -32.91 21.83
CA GLU A 634 -14.10 -32.50 22.20
C GLU A 634 -14.03 -31.98 23.62
N ASP A 635 -12.93 -32.28 24.32
CA ASP A 635 -12.64 -31.68 25.61
C ASP A 635 -12.34 -30.18 25.44
N ALA A 636 -13.07 -29.34 26.16
CA ALA A 636 -12.87 -27.90 26.13
C ALA A 636 -11.63 -27.52 26.97
N ASN A 637 -10.66 -26.85 26.35
CA ASN A 637 -9.53 -26.26 27.06
C ASN A 637 -9.24 -24.86 26.53
N PHE A 638 -9.91 -23.87 27.11
CA PHE A 638 -9.92 -22.49 26.62
C PHE A 638 -8.51 -21.90 26.48
N TYR A 639 -7.68 -22.06 27.50
CA TYR A 639 -6.30 -21.55 27.49
C TYR A 639 -5.44 -22.23 26.41
N ASN A 640 -5.50 -23.56 26.28
CA ASN A 640 -4.73 -24.27 25.27
C ASN A 640 -5.23 -24.01 23.85
N ASP A 641 -6.54 -23.82 23.66
CA ASP A 641 -7.12 -23.52 22.36
C ASP A 641 -6.70 -22.13 21.87
N ILE A 642 -6.56 -21.14 22.75
CA ILE A 642 -5.95 -19.83 22.39
C ILE A 642 -4.50 -20.01 21.97
N ARG A 643 -3.70 -20.73 22.76
CA ARG A 643 -2.25 -20.88 22.49
C ARG A 643 -1.94 -21.73 21.26
N SER A 644 -2.82 -22.65 20.91
CA SER A 644 -2.69 -23.48 19.70
C SER A 644 -3.30 -22.82 18.46
N GLY A 645 -3.83 -21.60 18.56
CA GLY A 645 -4.46 -20.89 17.45
C GLY A 645 -5.82 -21.46 17.03
N ARG A 646 -6.45 -22.30 17.88
CA ARG A 646 -7.80 -22.81 17.68
C ARG A 646 -8.89 -21.89 18.21
N LEU A 647 -8.52 -20.88 18.99
CA LEU A 647 -9.42 -19.88 19.52
C LEU A 647 -8.77 -18.51 19.42
N PHE A 648 -9.39 -17.59 18.68
CA PHE A 648 -8.93 -16.20 18.60
C PHE A 648 -10.11 -15.24 18.61
N SER A 649 -9.86 -13.98 18.94
CA SER A 649 -10.87 -12.94 18.97
C SER A 649 -10.77 -12.06 17.74
N ARG A 650 -11.92 -11.65 17.20
CA ARG A 650 -12.03 -10.67 16.11
C ARG A 650 -13.09 -9.64 16.48
N VAL A 651 -12.80 -8.37 16.24
CA VAL A 651 -13.83 -7.32 16.27
C VAL A 651 -14.33 -7.13 14.85
N GLU A 652 -15.64 -7.17 14.66
CA GLU A 652 -16.30 -6.79 13.42
C GLU A 652 -16.83 -5.36 13.58
N PRO A 653 -16.14 -4.35 13.03
CA PRO A 653 -16.62 -2.97 13.09
C PRO A 653 -17.69 -2.73 12.03
N VAL A 654 -18.66 -1.86 12.35
CA VAL A 654 -19.46 -1.20 11.32
C VAL A 654 -18.60 -0.12 10.68
N VAL A 655 -18.35 -0.30 9.39
CA VAL A 655 -17.57 0.64 8.58
C VAL A 655 -18.52 1.50 7.77
N TYR A 656 -18.34 2.81 7.84
CA TYR A 656 -19.00 3.79 7.00
C TYR A 656 -17.98 4.35 6.00
N PRO A 657 -17.81 3.72 4.83
CA PRO A 657 -16.90 4.21 3.83
C PRO A 657 -17.45 5.46 3.11
N PRO A 658 -16.57 6.23 2.44
CA PRO A 658 -17.01 7.21 1.46
C PRO A 658 -17.90 6.56 0.40
N ARG A 659 -18.88 7.31 -0.12
CA ARG A 659 -19.85 6.78 -1.11
C ARG A 659 -19.38 6.84 -2.55
N ASN A 660 -18.45 7.75 -2.87
CA ASN A 660 -18.02 8.01 -4.25
C ASN A 660 -16.65 8.72 -4.28
N GLY A 661 -15.57 7.94 -4.23
CA GLY A 661 -14.19 8.42 -4.24
C GLY A 661 -13.70 8.88 -2.87
N PHE A 662 -12.87 9.94 -2.84
CA PHE A 662 -12.26 10.42 -1.60
C PHE A 662 -13.26 11.05 -0.61
N GLY A 663 -13.17 10.67 0.66
CA GLY A 663 -14.02 11.20 1.71
C GLY A 663 -13.68 10.68 3.11
N MET A 664 -14.51 11.01 4.09
CA MET A 664 -14.34 10.56 5.48
C MET A 664 -14.79 9.10 5.63
N LEU A 665 -13.90 8.25 6.14
CA LEU A 665 -14.16 6.92 6.68
C LEU A 665 -14.50 7.03 8.16
N THR A 666 -15.47 6.26 8.64
CA THR A 666 -15.71 6.08 10.08
C THR A 666 -15.84 4.59 10.39
N LYS A 667 -15.04 4.09 11.34
CA LYS A 667 -15.16 2.73 11.87
C LYS A 667 -15.65 2.80 13.31
N ILE A 668 -16.68 2.02 13.63
CA ILE A 668 -17.25 1.90 14.98
C ILE A 668 -17.25 0.42 15.32
N PRO A 669 -16.68 0.00 16.46
CA PRO A 669 -16.74 -1.41 16.86
C PRO A 669 -18.21 -1.77 17.10
N ASP A 670 -18.63 -2.95 16.65
CA ASP A 670 -20.02 -3.40 16.77
C ASP A 670 -20.10 -4.74 17.49
N THR A 671 -19.52 -5.78 16.89
CA THR A 671 -19.61 -7.14 17.42
C THR A 671 -18.22 -7.73 17.67
N ILE A 672 -18.02 -8.33 18.84
CA ILE A 672 -16.82 -9.13 19.13
C ILE A 672 -17.16 -10.60 18.92
N MET A 673 -16.28 -11.33 18.24
CA MET A 673 -16.43 -12.75 17.98
C MET A 673 -15.22 -13.53 18.49
N TRP A 674 -15.47 -14.64 19.15
CA TRP A 674 -14.52 -15.71 19.39
C TRP A 674 -14.65 -16.75 18.27
N LEU A 675 -13.61 -16.84 17.44
CA LEU A 675 -13.53 -17.77 16.33
C LEU A 675 -12.88 -19.06 16.84
N VAL A 676 -13.67 -20.13 16.89
CA VAL A 676 -13.29 -21.44 17.44
C VAL A 676 -13.13 -22.44 16.30
N SER A 677 -12.03 -23.17 16.31
CA SER A 677 -11.76 -24.29 15.39
C SER A 677 -11.75 -25.62 16.13
N SER A 678 -12.30 -26.66 15.49
CA SER A 678 -12.31 -28.01 16.03
C SER A 678 -10.89 -28.55 16.15
N LYS A 679 -10.65 -29.37 17.17
CA LYS A 679 -9.40 -30.12 17.32
C LYS A 679 -9.28 -31.15 16.19
N LYS A 680 -10.37 -31.88 15.90
CA LYS A 680 -10.39 -32.92 14.86
C LYS A 680 -10.73 -32.32 13.49
N PRO A 681 -10.02 -32.71 12.42
CA PRO A 681 -10.36 -32.34 11.06
C PRO A 681 -11.63 -33.05 10.56
N SER A 682 -12.15 -32.58 9.43
CA SER A 682 -13.35 -33.06 8.75
C SER A 682 -13.11 -33.04 7.24
N ILE A 683 -13.80 -33.93 6.53
CA ILE A 683 -13.68 -34.06 5.07
C ILE A 683 -14.79 -33.26 4.38
N PHE A 684 -14.40 -32.35 3.49
CA PHE A 684 -15.26 -31.56 2.62
C PHE A 684 -15.06 -32.00 1.17
N LYS A 685 -16.14 -32.06 0.38
CA LYS A 685 -16.08 -32.34 -1.06
C LYS A 685 -16.29 -31.04 -1.82
N VAL A 686 -15.32 -30.65 -2.64
CA VAL A 686 -15.37 -29.43 -3.47
C VAL A 686 -15.11 -29.82 -4.92
N GLY A 687 -16.13 -29.73 -5.77
CA GLY A 687 -16.09 -30.29 -7.12
C GLY A 687 -15.70 -31.78 -7.11
N ASN A 688 -14.64 -32.11 -7.84
CA ASN A 688 -14.07 -33.46 -7.92
C ASN A 688 -12.95 -33.73 -6.88
N SER A 689 -12.65 -32.76 -6.01
CA SER A 689 -11.53 -32.83 -5.07
C SER A 689 -12.03 -33.00 -3.64
N THR A 690 -11.22 -33.66 -2.81
CA THR A 690 -11.49 -33.81 -1.38
C THR A 690 -10.57 -32.90 -0.60
N ILE A 691 -11.14 -32.04 0.23
CA ILE A 691 -10.43 -31.09 1.09
C ILE A 691 -10.63 -31.55 2.53
N VAL A 692 -9.52 -31.72 3.25
CA VAL A 692 -9.55 -31.93 4.70
C VAL A 692 -9.32 -30.57 5.35
N ASP A 693 -10.19 -30.21 6.28
CA ASP A 693 -10.12 -28.95 7.04
C ASP A 693 -10.85 -29.11 8.39
N ARG A 694 -10.72 -28.16 9.31
CA ARG A 694 -11.37 -28.16 10.62
C ARG A 694 -12.73 -27.48 10.57
N LYS A 695 -13.66 -27.93 11.42
CA LYS A 695 -14.92 -27.22 11.63
C LYS A 695 -14.62 -25.92 12.35
N LYS A 696 -15.18 -24.81 11.86
CA LYS A 696 -15.04 -23.50 12.49
C LYS A 696 -16.41 -23.01 12.98
N ARG A 697 -16.43 -22.27 14.08
CA ARG A 697 -17.64 -21.61 14.61
C ARG A 697 -17.28 -20.25 15.19
N ALA A 698 -18.04 -19.23 14.83
CA ALA A 698 -18.00 -17.93 15.47
C ALA A 698 -18.96 -17.89 16.66
N ILE A 699 -18.45 -17.43 17.80
CA ILE A 699 -19.21 -17.23 19.04
C ILE A 699 -19.24 -15.73 19.31
N VAL A 700 -20.42 -15.14 19.40
CA VAL A 700 -20.55 -13.72 19.72
C VAL A 700 -20.24 -13.51 21.20
N VAL A 701 -19.45 -12.48 21.51
CA VAL A 701 -19.14 -12.06 22.88
C VAL A 701 -20.01 -10.84 23.19
N PRO A 702 -21.12 -10.99 23.92
CA PRO A 702 -22.10 -9.93 24.11
C PRO A 702 -21.68 -8.97 25.22
N VAL A 703 -20.61 -8.20 24.96
CA VAL A 703 -20.07 -7.17 25.86
C VAL A 703 -20.14 -5.79 25.22
N GLU A 704 -19.99 -4.75 26.02
CA GLU A 704 -19.98 -3.38 25.52
C GLU A 704 -18.74 -3.09 24.66
N VAL A 705 -18.98 -2.45 23.52
CA VAL A 705 -17.96 -1.98 22.58
C VAL A 705 -17.78 -0.46 22.70
N HIS A 706 -16.54 -0.01 22.51
CA HIS A 706 -16.14 1.36 22.81
C HIS A 706 -15.16 1.94 21.81
N GLY A 707 -15.38 3.19 21.44
CA GLY A 707 -14.46 3.95 20.60
C GLY A 707 -15.01 4.20 19.21
N MET A 708 -14.25 4.95 18.43
CA MET A 708 -14.59 5.31 17.06
C MET A 708 -13.31 5.79 16.40
N TYR A 709 -13.03 5.25 15.22
CA TYR A 709 -11.93 5.67 14.39
C TYR A 709 -12.46 6.44 13.19
N ARG A 710 -11.75 7.50 12.80
CA ARG A 710 -12.09 8.33 11.65
C ARG A 710 -10.83 8.68 10.91
N ASP A 711 -10.85 8.54 9.59
CA ASP A 711 -9.80 9.06 8.72
C ASP A 711 -10.39 9.42 7.36
N PHE A 712 -9.58 9.92 6.43
CA PHE A 712 -9.97 10.08 5.05
C PHE A 712 -9.40 8.94 4.20
N THR A 713 -10.21 8.41 3.30
CA THR A 713 -9.83 7.36 2.36
C THR A 713 -10.65 7.45 1.08
N TYR A 714 -10.44 6.53 0.15
CA TYR A 714 -11.27 6.35 -1.03
C TYR A 714 -12.25 5.21 -0.81
N GLY A 715 -13.51 5.42 -1.17
CA GLY A 715 -14.53 4.39 -1.05
C GLY A 715 -15.70 4.62 -2.00
N TYR A 716 -16.38 3.52 -2.29
CA TYR A 716 -17.52 3.47 -3.19
C TYR A 716 -18.58 2.53 -2.63
N ILE A 717 -19.84 2.90 -2.85
CA ILE A 717 -20.99 2.06 -2.57
C ILE A 717 -21.76 1.90 -3.87
N TYR A 718 -21.94 0.66 -4.30
CA TYR A 718 -22.64 0.31 -5.53
C TYR A 718 -23.91 -0.46 -5.20
N GLU A 719 -25.03 0.00 -5.76
CA GLU A 719 -26.26 -0.80 -5.79
C GLU A 719 -26.10 -1.89 -6.84
N VAL A 720 -26.38 -3.15 -6.48
CA VAL A 720 -26.20 -4.32 -7.35
C VAL A 720 -27.55 -4.99 -7.65
N ASP A 721 -27.62 -5.77 -8.74
CA ASP A 721 -28.87 -6.44 -9.15
C ASP A 721 -29.38 -7.34 -8.01
N GLU A 722 -30.65 -7.15 -7.64
CA GLU A 722 -31.33 -7.83 -6.53
C GLU A 722 -31.35 -9.36 -6.69
N ARG A 723 -31.17 -9.88 -7.92
CA ARG A 723 -31.10 -11.33 -8.21
C ARG A 723 -29.76 -11.96 -7.84
N LEU A 724 -28.71 -11.17 -7.58
CA LEU A 724 -27.40 -11.70 -7.22
C LEU A 724 -27.40 -12.23 -5.78
N ASP A 725 -26.79 -13.41 -5.57
CA ASP A 725 -26.65 -13.99 -4.24
C ASP A 725 -25.59 -13.24 -3.41
N LEU A 726 -25.92 -12.88 -2.16
CA LEU A 726 -25.04 -12.08 -1.29
C LEU A 726 -23.80 -12.86 -0.87
N ARG A 727 -23.90 -14.17 -0.66
CA ARG A 727 -22.75 -15.03 -0.31
C ARG A 727 -21.83 -15.17 -1.51
N MET A 728 -22.40 -15.29 -2.72
CA MET A 728 -21.61 -15.27 -3.96
C MET A 728 -20.88 -13.95 -4.21
N LEU A 729 -21.52 -12.82 -3.93
CA LEU A 729 -20.86 -11.52 -4.00
C LEU A 729 -19.69 -11.44 -3.01
N ARG A 730 -19.84 -12.01 -1.80
CA ARG A 730 -18.77 -12.06 -0.79
C ARG A 730 -17.58 -12.89 -1.25
N ILE A 731 -17.84 -14.09 -1.77
CA ILE A 731 -16.82 -14.97 -2.34
C ILE A 731 -16.11 -14.31 -3.51
N ALA A 732 -16.85 -13.63 -4.38
CA ALA A 732 -16.28 -12.91 -5.51
C ALA A 732 -15.40 -11.73 -5.09
N LEU A 733 -15.81 -10.94 -4.09
CA LEU A 733 -14.99 -9.87 -3.53
C LEU A 733 -13.72 -10.39 -2.85
N ALA A 734 -13.82 -11.48 -2.08
CA ALA A 734 -12.66 -12.16 -1.49
C ALA A 734 -11.68 -12.61 -2.58
N PHE A 735 -12.20 -13.24 -3.64
CA PHE A 735 -11.41 -13.68 -4.77
C PHE A 735 -10.76 -12.52 -5.54
N ILE A 736 -11.44 -11.38 -5.69
CA ILE A 736 -10.85 -10.18 -6.31
C ILE A 736 -9.65 -9.68 -5.50
N SER A 737 -9.73 -9.67 -4.17
CA SER A 737 -8.59 -9.31 -3.31
C SER A 737 -7.41 -10.28 -3.49
N VAL A 738 -7.68 -11.59 -3.56
CA VAL A 738 -6.66 -12.61 -3.87
C VAL A 738 -6.06 -12.38 -5.26
N ALA A 739 -6.88 -12.15 -6.28
CA ALA A 739 -6.44 -11.91 -7.64
C ALA A 739 -5.59 -10.63 -7.76
N LEU A 740 -5.93 -9.55 -7.04
CA LEU A 740 -5.12 -8.34 -6.96
C LEU A 740 -3.73 -8.65 -6.37
N ARG A 741 -3.66 -9.51 -5.35
CA ARG A 741 -2.38 -9.97 -4.79
C ARG A 741 -1.58 -10.80 -5.77
N ARG A 742 -2.22 -11.74 -6.48
CA ARG A 742 -1.57 -12.72 -7.35
C ARG A 742 -1.16 -12.17 -8.71
N ILE A 743 -1.99 -11.34 -9.32
CA ILE A 743 -1.78 -10.78 -10.65
C ILE A 743 -1.03 -9.46 -10.58
N GLU A 744 -1.43 -8.58 -9.65
CA GLU A 744 -0.93 -7.20 -9.59
C GLU A 744 0.04 -6.94 -8.45
N SER A 745 0.31 -7.95 -7.61
CA SER A 745 1.19 -7.83 -6.44
C SER A 745 0.73 -6.75 -5.44
N ILE A 746 -0.58 -6.50 -5.35
CA ILE A 746 -1.16 -5.56 -4.40
C ILE A 746 -1.26 -6.21 -3.01
N HIS A 747 -1.03 -5.44 -1.95
CA HIS A 747 -1.17 -5.94 -0.59
C HIS A 747 -2.60 -6.45 -0.33
N LEU A 748 -2.72 -7.64 0.25
CA LEU A 748 -3.97 -8.38 0.38
C LEU A 748 -5.06 -7.60 1.15
N GLY A 749 -4.65 -6.83 2.16
CA GLY A 749 -5.53 -5.98 2.97
C GLY A 749 -5.64 -4.52 2.52
N LEU A 750 -5.21 -4.15 1.30
CA LEU A 750 -5.35 -2.76 0.83
C LEU A 750 -6.82 -2.37 0.62
N ILE A 751 -7.60 -3.29 0.04
CA ILE A 751 -9.02 -3.08 -0.26
C ILE A 751 -9.85 -3.88 0.73
N GLU A 752 -10.64 -3.16 1.50
CA GLU A 752 -11.67 -3.72 2.37
C GLU A 752 -13.02 -3.62 1.67
N TYR A 753 -13.90 -4.58 1.93
CA TYR A 753 -15.22 -4.61 1.32
C TYR A 753 -16.30 -5.00 2.33
N GLY A 754 -17.53 -4.59 2.03
CA GLY A 754 -18.72 -4.89 2.79
C GLY A 754 -19.88 -5.23 1.85
N ILE A 755 -20.84 -5.97 2.37
CA ILE A 755 -22.09 -6.28 1.68
C ILE A 755 -23.23 -5.93 2.60
N SER A 756 -24.18 -5.15 2.11
CA SER A 756 -25.34 -4.74 2.87
C SER A 756 -26.61 -4.96 2.06
N ASN A 757 -27.71 -5.22 2.76
CA ASN A 757 -29.03 -5.35 2.18
C ASN A 757 -29.96 -4.37 2.91
N VAL A 758 -30.55 -3.43 2.17
CA VAL A 758 -31.45 -2.42 2.72
C VAL A 758 -32.77 -2.52 1.95
N SER A 759 -33.78 -3.07 2.63
CA SER A 759 -35.07 -3.41 2.04
C SER A 759 -34.92 -4.46 0.92
N GLU A 760 -35.26 -4.11 -0.33
CA GLU A 760 -35.11 -5.00 -1.49
C GLU A 760 -33.77 -4.79 -2.22
N LYS A 761 -33.05 -3.71 -1.88
CA LYS A 761 -31.82 -3.31 -2.57
C LYS A 761 -30.58 -3.90 -1.91
N LYS A 762 -29.71 -4.44 -2.75
CA LYS A 762 -28.41 -4.99 -2.36
C LYS A 762 -27.31 -4.01 -2.69
N PHE A 763 -26.33 -3.89 -1.81
CA PHE A 763 -25.18 -3.03 -1.98
C PHE A 763 -23.89 -3.80 -1.77
N ILE A 764 -22.89 -3.47 -2.60
CA ILE A 764 -21.50 -3.78 -2.32
C ILE A 764 -20.78 -2.49 -1.97
N GLU A 765 -19.92 -2.56 -0.98
CA GLU A 765 -19.14 -1.43 -0.47
C GLU A 765 -17.68 -1.81 -0.62
N VAL A 766 -16.87 -0.92 -1.19
CA VAL A 766 -15.44 -1.16 -1.39
C VAL A 766 -14.68 0.10 -1.00
N HIS A 767 -13.65 -0.03 -0.19
CA HIS A 767 -12.85 1.10 0.27
C HIS A 767 -11.40 0.70 0.55
N GLU A 768 -10.52 1.70 0.58
CA GLU A 768 -9.12 1.47 0.91
C GLU A 768 -8.91 1.53 2.42
N SER A 769 -8.21 0.54 2.97
CA SER A 769 -7.80 0.50 4.39
C SER A 769 -6.85 1.65 4.74
N ALA A 770 -5.98 2.02 3.80
CA ALA A 770 -5.12 3.19 3.85
C ALA A 770 -5.25 4.00 2.55
N SER A 771 -5.40 5.32 2.69
CA SER A 771 -5.64 6.21 1.55
C SER A 771 -4.46 6.23 0.57
N ALA A 772 -4.59 5.45 -0.49
CA ALA A 772 -3.66 5.32 -1.61
C ALA A 772 -4.17 6.05 -2.86
N GLY A 773 -5.49 6.22 -2.99
CA GLY A 773 -6.13 6.62 -4.25
C GLY A 773 -5.96 5.57 -5.35
N PHE A 774 -5.75 4.32 -4.95
CA PHE A 774 -5.70 3.15 -5.80
C PHE A 774 -7.04 2.91 -6.49
N LEU A 775 -8.16 2.93 -5.76
CA LEU A 775 -9.49 2.70 -6.33
C LEU A 775 -9.70 3.62 -7.53
N ASP A 776 -9.45 4.92 -7.39
CA ASP A 776 -9.64 5.93 -8.44
C ASP A 776 -8.64 5.82 -9.60
N SER A 777 -7.38 5.46 -9.31
CA SER A 777 -6.30 5.46 -10.32
C SER A 777 -6.11 4.12 -11.05
N PHE A 778 -6.65 3.02 -10.52
CA PHE A 778 -6.47 1.67 -11.04
C PHE A 778 -7.36 1.38 -12.26
N ASP A 779 -6.79 0.67 -13.25
CA ASP A 779 -7.50 0.25 -14.47
C ASP A 779 -8.25 -1.07 -14.21
N TRP A 780 -9.49 -0.96 -13.72
CA TRP A 780 -10.36 -2.10 -13.44
C TRP A 780 -10.75 -2.89 -14.69
N LEU A 781 -10.79 -2.24 -15.86
CA LEU A 781 -11.13 -2.90 -17.12
C LEU A 781 -10.00 -3.85 -17.54
N GLU A 782 -8.76 -3.36 -17.57
CA GLU A 782 -7.59 -4.21 -17.85
C GLU A 782 -7.48 -5.35 -16.84
N PHE A 783 -7.74 -5.06 -15.56
CA PHE A 783 -7.71 -6.07 -14.52
C PHE A 783 -8.80 -7.14 -14.69
N ALA A 784 -10.02 -6.77 -15.11
CA ALA A 784 -11.08 -7.74 -15.39
C ALA A 784 -10.69 -8.74 -16.49
N GLU A 785 -9.99 -8.28 -17.53
CA GLU A 785 -9.45 -9.16 -18.57
C GLU A 785 -8.39 -10.12 -18.03
N LYS A 786 -7.50 -9.64 -17.15
CA LYS A 786 -6.50 -10.50 -16.49
C LYS A 786 -7.17 -11.55 -15.60
N VAL A 787 -8.18 -11.18 -14.81
CA VAL A 787 -8.95 -12.10 -13.95
C VAL A 787 -9.66 -13.17 -14.78
N ARG A 788 -10.18 -12.84 -15.97
CA ARG A 788 -10.84 -13.82 -16.84
C ARG A 788 -9.88 -14.93 -17.30
N ARG A 789 -8.62 -14.57 -17.55
CA ARG A 789 -7.56 -15.49 -18.00
C ARG A 789 -6.82 -16.18 -16.86
N TYR A 790 -7.03 -15.72 -15.63
CA TYR A 790 -6.36 -16.26 -14.45
C TYR A 790 -6.93 -17.64 -14.09
N GLU A 791 -6.03 -18.58 -13.81
CA GLU A 791 -6.36 -19.93 -13.34
C GLU A 791 -5.97 -20.04 -11.86
N PRO A 792 -6.94 -20.07 -10.94
CA PRO A 792 -6.66 -20.19 -9.52
C PRO A 792 -6.10 -21.57 -9.17
N ASP A 793 -5.13 -21.59 -8.28
CA ASP A 793 -4.50 -22.78 -7.72
C ASP A 793 -4.84 -22.97 -6.23
N THR A 794 -4.14 -23.89 -5.56
CA THR A 794 -4.41 -24.20 -4.16
C THR A 794 -4.00 -23.06 -3.22
N LEU A 795 -3.02 -22.24 -3.59
CA LEU A 795 -2.60 -21.10 -2.80
C LEU A 795 -3.66 -19.98 -2.80
N ASP A 796 -4.43 -19.83 -3.89
CA ASP A 796 -5.56 -18.89 -3.92
C ASP A 796 -6.62 -19.22 -2.88
N LEU A 797 -6.87 -20.51 -2.65
CA LEU A 797 -7.80 -20.97 -1.63
C LEU A 797 -7.32 -20.62 -0.21
N ILE A 798 -6.03 -20.84 0.06
CA ILE A 798 -5.41 -20.49 1.36
C ILE A 798 -5.45 -18.96 1.57
N MET A 799 -5.16 -18.19 0.53
CA MET A 799 -5.25 -16.73 0.61
C MET A 799 -6.69 -16.24 0.81
N MET A 800 -7.69 -16.93 0.26
CA MET A 800 -9.09 -16.59 0.49
C MET A 800 -9.46 -16.75 1.98
N ASP A 801 -9.00 -17.82 2.66
CA ASP A 801 -9.19 -17.98 4.11
C ASP A 801 -8.52 -16.85 4.90
N GLN A 802 -7.36 -16.35 4.42
CA GLN A 802 -6.69 -15.20 5.02
C GLN A 802 -7.43 -13.87 4.81
N VAL A 803 -8.07 -13.68 3.65
CA VAL A 803 -8.85 -12.46 3.34
C VAL A 803 -10.17 -12.47 4.11
N ASP A 804 -10.92 -13.57 3.98
CA ASP A 804 -12.29 -13.66 4.45
C ASP A 804 -12.67 -15.13 4.68
N GLU A 805 -12.43 -15.57 5.91
CA GLU A 805 -12.77 -16.90 6.41
C GLU A 805 -14.24 -17.29 6.21
N ILE A 806 -15.17 -16.32 6.24
CA ILE A 806 -16.60 -16.59 5.99
C ILE A 806 -16.83 -16.89 4.51
N ALA A 807 -16.22 -16.12 3.61
CA ALA A 807 -16.26 -16.40 2.18
C ALA A 807 -15.64 -17.77 1.86
N TYR A 808 -14.52 -18.11 2.50
CA TYR A 808 -13.89 -19.43 2.37
C TYR A 808 -14.82 -20.56 2.85
N ALA A 809 -15.43 -20.41 4.03
CA ALA A 809 -16.38 -21.40 4.54
C ALA A 809 -17.60 -21.58 3.63
N ASP A 810 -18.16 -20.49 3.10
CA ASP A 810 -19.27 -20.54 2.13
C ASP A 810 -18.83 -21.22 0.82
N PHE A 811 -17.63 -20.93 0.32
CA PHE A 811 -17.06 -21.57 -0.86
C PHE A 811 -16.97 -23.09 -0.70
N LEU A 812 -16.48 -23.56 0.46
CA LEU A 812 -16.44 -24.99 0.79
C LEU A 812 -17.85 -25.59 0.92
N ALA A 813 -18.76 -24.89 1.61
CA ALA A 813 -20.10 -25.38 1.91
C ALA A 813 -20.94 -25.60 0.64
N PHE A 814 -20.76 -24.75 -0.38
CA PHE A 814 -21.44 -24.90 -1.65
C PHE A 814 -20.81 -25.92 -2.60
N GLY A 815 -19.58 -26.36 -2.33
CA GLY A 815 -18.83 -27.28 -3.19
C GLY A 815 -18.53 -26.69 -4.58
N MET A 816 -18.33 -25.38 -4.67
CA MET A 816 -18.23 -24.62 -5.92
C MET A 816 -16.94 -24.85 -6.71
N GLY A 817 -17.01 -24.61 -8.02
CA GLY A 817 -15.83 -24.49 -8.88
C GLY A 817 -15.37 -23.04 -9.02
N TRP A 818 -14.10 -22.84 -9.39
CA TRP A 818 -13.54 -21.51 -9.63
C TRP A 818 -14.20 -20.74 -10.78
N GLU A 819 -14.83 -21.43 -11.74
CA GLU A 819 -15.54 -20.78 -12.84
C GLU A 819 -16.76 -19.98 -12.37
N ASP A 820 -17.52 -20.51 -11.41
CA ASP A 820 -18.66 -19.80 -10.82
C ASP A 820 -18.20 -18.55 -10.08
N VAL A 821 -17.11 -18.67 -9.32
CA VAL A 821 -16.49 -17.55 -8.60
C VAL A 821 -15.99 -16.48 -9.57
N LYS A 822 -15.28 -16.87 -10.64
CA LYS A 822 -14.81 -15.94 -11.67
C LYS A 822 -15.97 -15.23 -12.36
N SER A 823 -17.07 -15.92 -12.65
CA SER A 823 -18.27 -15.33 -13.25
C SER A 823 -18.88 -14.22 -12.37
N TYR A 824 -19.01 -14.45 -11.07
CA TYR A 824 -19.46 -13.39 -10.14
C TYR A 824 -18.43 -12.28 -9.98
N ALA A 825 -17.13 -12.61 -9.96
CA ALA A 825 -16.07 -11.61 -9.91
C ALA A 825 -16.09 -10.67 -11.11
N GLN A 826 -16.35 -11.16 -12.32
CA GLN A 826 -16.51 -10.32 -13.51
C GLN A 826 -17.65 -9.31 -13.34
N LYS A 827 -18.81 -9.73 -12.80
CA LYS A 827 -19.92 -8.81 -12.51
C LYS A 827 -19.55 -7.74 -11.50
N VAL A 828 -18.85 -8.13 -10.42
CA VAL A 828 -18.37 -7.17 -9.41
C VAL A 828 -17.39 -6.18 -10.03
N LEU A 829 -16.46 -6.64 -10.87
CA LEU A 829 -15.50 -5.78 -11.56
C LEU A 829 -16.18 -4.81 -12.53
N GLU A 830 -17.27 -5.23 -13.18
CA GLU A 830 -18.12 -4.33 -13.97
C GLU A 830 -18.70 -3.22 -13.10
N TYR A 831 -19.19 -3.51 -11.88
CA TYR A 831 -19.66 -2.48 -10.95
C TYR A 831 -18.53 -1.54 -10.50
N LEU A 832 -17.33 -2.06 -10.22
CA LEU A 832 -16.17 -1.23 -9.86
C LEU A 832 -15.75 -0.28 -10.99
N ASP A 833 -15.97 -0.70 -12.24
CA ASP A 833 -15.81 0.14 -13.43
C ASP A 833 -17.01 1.09 -13.67
N GLN A 834 -18.23 0.71 -13.25
CA GLN A 834 -19.45 1.53 -13.44
C GLN A 834 -19.29 2.91 -12.79
N GLY A 835 -19.36 3.94 -13.64
CA GLY A 835 -19.04 5.34 -13.29
C GLY A 835 -17.85 5.91 -14.08
N ARG A 836 -17.05 5.04 -14.70
CA ARG A 836 -15.86 5.40 -15.51
C ARG A 836 -16.06 5.27 -17.00
N HIS A 837 -17.10 4.55 -17.45
CA HIS A 837 -17.43 4.37 -18.86
C HIS A 837 -18.88 4.79 -19.14
N ILE A 838 -19.14 5.28 -20.34
CA ILE A 838 -20.46 5.66 -20.83
C ILE A 838 -20.87 4.66 -21.91
N GLU A 839 -22.06 4.06 -21.76
CA GLU A 839 -22.68 3.31 -22.85
C GLU A 839 -23.30 4.27 -23.86
N LEU A 840 -22.84 4.17 -25.10
CA LEU A 840 -23.40 4.89 -26.23
C LEU A 840 -24.40 3.97 -26.91
N SER A 841 -25.66 4.39 -27.03
CA SER A 841 -26.66 3.73 -27.87
C SER A 841 -27.39 4.79 -28.70
N VAL A 842 -27.22 4.73 -30.02
CA VAL A 842 -27.90 5.61 -30.99
C VAL A 842 -28.31 4.77 -32.20
N LYS A 843 -29.62 4.51 -32.38
CA LYS A 843 -30.36 3.83 -33.48
C LYS A 843 -29.72 2.70 -34.32
N ASN A 844 -28.40 2.66 -34.57
CA ASN A 844 -27.58 1.60 -35.19
C ASN A 844 -26.13 1.54 -34.63
N PHE A 845 -25.85 2.18 -33.50
CA PHE A 845 -24.52 2.36 -32.92
C PHE A 845 -24.57 2.05 -31.43
N ALA A 846 -23.85 1.02 -30.99
CA ALA A 846 -23.67 0.68 -29.59
C ALA A 846 -22.17 0.59 -29.28
N ALA A 847 -21.68 1.42 -28.36
CA ALA A 847 -20.25 1.45 -28.01
C ALA A 847 -20.05 1.80 -26.53
N ARG A 848 -19.17 1.06 -25.86
CA ARG A 848 -18.72 1.39 -24.50
C ARG A 848 -17.45 2.23 -24.62
N ILE A 849 -17.51 3.48 -24.15
CA ILE A 849 -16.36 4.39 -24.19
C ILE A 849 -16.01 4.90 -22.80
N THR A 850 -14.74 5.24 -22.59
CA THR A 850 -14.32 5.89 -21.34
C THR A 850 -15.05 7.22 -21.15
N LYS A 851 -15.45 7.51 -19.91
CA LYS A 851 -16.07 8.79 -19.55
C LYS A 851 -15.04 9.90 -19.76
N PRO A 852 -15.40 11.01 -20.42
CA PRO A 852 -14.51 12.17 -20.55
C PRO A 852 -13.99 12.64 -19.18
N SER A 853 -12.68 12.88 -19.11
CA SER A 853 -12.00 13.39 -17.91
C SER A 853 -10.69 14.07 -18.29
N LYS A 854 -10.28 15.07 -17.51
CA LYS A 854 -8.96 15.72 -17.64
C LYS A 854 -7.80 14.75 -17.46
N SER A 855 -8.02 13.68 -16.69
CA SER A 855 -7.00 12.65 -16.45
C SER A 855 -6.51 11.97 -17.73
N LEU A 856 -7.33 11.97 -18.80
CA LEU A 856 -7.00 11.38 -20.08
C LEU A 856 -5.97 12.19 -20.88
N LYS A 857 -5.66 13.43 -20.47
CA LYS A 857 -4.76 14.36 -21.19
C LYS A 857 -5.12 14.50 -22.67
N LEU A 858 -6.41 14.69 -22.95
CA LEU A 858 -6.94 14.90 -24.30
C LEU A 858 -7.58 16.29 -24.36
N LEU A 859 -7.33 17.01 -25.44
CA LEU A 859 -7.86 18.35 -25.66
C LEU A 859 -8.44 18.45 -27.07
N SER A 860 -9.76 18.45 -27.20
CA SER A 860 -10.40 18.62 -28.51
C SER A 860 -10.67 20.07 -28.81
N ILE A 861 -10.29 20.52 -30.00
CA ILE A 861 -10.42 21.90 -30.47
C ILE A 861 -11.29 21.92 -31.72
N ASP A 862 -12.21 22.88 -31.79
CA ASP A 862 -12.99 23.13 -33.01
C ASP A 862 -13.13 24.63 -33.27
N ALA A 863 -13.25 24.99 -34.54
CA ALA A 863 -13.36 26.38 -34.98
C ALA A 863 -14.38 26.53 -36.11
N LEU A 864 -15.09 27.67 -36.12
CA LEU A 864 -16.04 28.07 -37.16
C LEU A 864 -15.59 29.39 -37.76
N LEU A 865 -15.50 29.44 -39.09
CA LEU A 865 -15.16 30.64 -39.85
C LEU A 865 -16.13 30.77 -41.02
N GLU A 866 -17.02 31.74 -40.97
CA GLU A 866 -18.05 31.92 -42.00
C GLU A 866 -18.05 33.37 -42.53
N PRO A 867 -17.84 33.58 -43.85
CA PRO A 867 -17.84 34.91 -44.44
C PRO A 867 -19.24 35.53 -44.47
N ILE A 868 -19.32 36.84 -44.25
CA ILE A 868 -20.50 37.66 -44.45
C ILE A 868 -20.25 38.53 -45.68
N GLU A 869 -20.90 38.18 -46.78
CA GLU A 869 -20.83 38.94 -48.03
C GLU A 869 -21.58 40.26 -47.90
N ASP A 870 -20.97 41.35 -48.36
CA ASP A 870 -21.64 42.62 -48.58
C ASP A 870 -22.04 42.66 -50.06
N GLN A 871 -23.31 42.90 -50.37
CA GLN A 871 -23.83 42.94 -51.75
C GLN A 871 -23.16 44.02 -52.62
N SER A 872 -22.31 44.88 -52.04
CA SER A 872 -21.59 45.97 -52.69
C SER A 872 -20.09 45.71 -52.94
N SER A 873 -19.54 44.54 -52.60
CA SER A 873 -18.09 44.24 -52.65
C SER A 873 -17.79 42.84 -53.22
N GLU A 874 -16.74 42.70 -54.04
CA GLU A 874 -16.24 41.41 -54.56
C GLU A 874 -15.58 40.52 -53.48
N ALA A 875 -15.33 41.04 -52.27
CA ALA A 875 -14.77 40.31 -51.14
C ALA A 875 -15.55 40.54 -49.83
N PRO A 876 -15.78 39.50 -49.00
CA PRO A 876 -16.50 39.65 -47.72
C PRO A 876 -15.70 40.49 -46.72
N LEU A 877 -16.32 41.52 -46.17
CA LEU A 877 -15.70 42.45 -45.20
C LEU A 877 -15.72 41.92 -43.76
N PHE A 878 -16.65 41.04 -43.41
CA PHE A 878 -16.83 40.53 -42.05
C PHE A 878 -16.91 39.01 -42.02
N TYR A 879 -16.55 38.40 -40.89
CA TYR A 879 -16.67 36.98 -40.65
C TYR A 879 -17.32 36.71 -39.29
N VAL A 880 -18.12 35.65 -39.23
CA VAL A 880 -18.46 34.99 -37.98
C VAL A 880 -17.30 34.08 -37.59
N LEU A 881 -16.70 34.37 -36.44
CA LEU A 881 -15.59 33.60 -35.87
C LEU A 881 -16.09 32.85 -34.62
N GLY A 882 -15.74 31.57 -34.53
CA GLY A 882 -15.96 30.75 -33.34
C GLY A 882 -14.74 29.89 -33.05
N LEU A 883 -14.32 29.83 -31.79
CA LEU A 883 -13.24 28.95 -31.32
C LEU A 883 -13.64 28.35 -29.98
N THR A 884 -13.41 27.05 -29.79
CA THR A 884 -13.66 26.36 -28.53
C THR A 884 -12.66 25.24 -28.29
N TYR A 885 -12.50 24.85 -27.02
CA TYR A 885 -11.82 23.63 -26.64
C TYR A 885 -12.57 22.88 -25.54
N PHE A 886 -12.36 21.58 -25.47
CA PHE A 886 -12.86 20.68 -24.44
C PHE A 886 -11.74 19.77 -23.93
N ASP A 887 -11.52 19.75 -22.62
CA ASP A 887 -10.46 18.96 -21.97
C ASP A 887 -10.96 17.66 -21.30
N GLY A 888 -12.25 17.36 -21.47
CA GLY A 888 -12.94 16.22 -20.85
C GLY A 888 -13.88 16.62 -19.71
N GLU A 889 -13.68 17.77 -19.07
CA GLU A 889 -14.54 18.26 -17.97
C GLU A 889 -14.90 19.75 -18.11
N ASN A 890 -13.94 20.57 -18.54
CA ASN A 890 -14.12 21.98 -18.83
C ASN A 890 -14.34 22.21 -20.32
N LEU A 891 -15.21 23.17 -20.63
CA LEU A 891 -15.54 23.55 -21.99
C LEU A 891 -15.60 25.07 -22.11
N GLU A 892 -14.59 25.65 -22.74
CA GLU A 892 -14.48 27.08 -22.97
C GLU A 892 -14.61 27.39 -24.46
N GLY A 893 -15.23 28.52 -24.79
CA GLY A 893 -15.41 28.92 -26.17
C GLY A 893 -15.90 30.35 -26.32
N GLU A 894 -15.61 30.94 -27.46
CA GLU A 894 -16.02 32.29 -27.80
C GLU A 894 -16.49 32.38 -29.25
N THR A 895 -17.55 33.16 -29.46
CA THR A 895 -18.06 33.53 -30.79
C THR A 895 -18.20 35.04 -30.93
N ARG A 896 -17.87 35.58 -32.10
CA ARG A 896 -18.00 37.01 -32.41
C ARG A 896 -18.04 37.27 -33.92
N VAL A 897 -18.55 38.43 -34.30
CA VAL A 897 -18.39 38.98 -35.65
C VAL A 897 -17.17 39.89 -35.64
N ASP A 898 -16.25 39.71 -36.59
CA ASP A 898 -15.08 40.56 -36.70
C ASP A 898 -14.79 40.94 -38.15
N MET A 899 -14.15 42.10 -38.35
CA MET A 899 -13.69 42.57 -39.66
C MET A 899 -12.27 42.06 -39.88
N ILE A 900 -12.09 41.06 -40.73
CA ILE A 900 -10.76 40.52 -41.04
C ILE A 900 -10.16 41.33 -42.19
N SER A 901 -9.66 42.53 -41.89
CA SER A 901 -8.62 43.11 -42.72
C SER A 901 -7.33 42.37 -42.44
N PHE A 902 -6.62 41.88 -43.45
CA PHE A 902 -5.31 41.22 -43.30
C PHE A 902 -4.40 42.10 -42.41
N GLY A 903 -4.13 41.67 -41.17
CA GLY A 903 -3.23 42.37 -40.25
C GLY A 903 -3.82 43.00 -38.97
N LEU A 904 -5.13 42.95 -38.71
CA LEU A 904 -5.67 43.34 -37.39
C LEU A 904 -5.41 42.27 -36.32
N PRO A 905 -5.06 42.63 -35.07
CA PRO A 905 -4.77 41.67 -34.01
C PRO A 905 -6.05 40.96 -33.51
N PRO A 906 -5.98 39.66 -33.17
CA PRO A 906 -7.13 38.94 -32.64
C PRO A 906 -7.61 39.55 -31.31
N GLY A 907 -8.91 39.48 -31.08
CA GLY A 907 -9.54 39.97 -29.85
C GLY A 907 -8.94 39.35 -28.58
N ALA A 908 -9.02 40.09 -27.47
CA ALA A 908 -8.37 39.71 -26.21
C ALA A 908 -8.79 38.32 -25.70
N MET A 909 -10.06 37.94 -25.90
CA MET A 909 -10.58 36.64 -25.45
C MET A 909 -10.16 35.48 -26.36
N LEU A 910 -10.04 35.65 -27.69
CA LEU A 910 -9.44 34.64 -28.57
C LEU A 910 -7.96 34.38 -28.23
N LYS A 911 -7.21 35.43 -27.88
CA LYS A 911 -5.83 35.29 -27.38
C LYS A 911 -5.76 34.57 -26.04
N LYS A 912 -6.75 34.82 -25.15
CA LYS A 912 -6.87 34.13 -23.88
C LYS A 912 -7.08 32.63 -24.09
N ILE A 913 -8.02 32.26 -24.98
CA ILE A 913 -8.27 30.86 -25.34
C ILE A 913 -7.03 30.23 -25.98
N GLU A 914 -6.34 30.91 -26.90
CA GLU A 914 -5.07 30.42 -27.46
C GLU A 914 -4.01 30.19 -26.37
N SER A 915 -3.90 31.07 -25.37
CA SER A 915 -2.97 30.91 -24.24
C SER A 915 -3.33 29.74 -23.33
N GLU A 916 -4.61 29.58 -22.99
CA GLU A 916 -5.07 28.44 -22.17
C GLU A 916 -4.81 27.10 -22.86
N ILE A 917 -5.04 27.04 -24.17
CA ILE A 917 -4.74 25.86 -24.97
C ILE A 917 -3.22 25.61 -25.06
N ASP A 918 -2.41 26.66 -25.24
CA ASP A 918 -0.93 26.60 -25.24
C ASP A 918 -0.44 26.02 -23.90
N ASP A 919 -1.02 26.47 -22.78
CA ASP A 919 -0.62 26.02 -21.45
C ASP A 919 -0.94 24.53 -21.22
N LEU A 920 -2.15 24.11 -21.59
CA LEU A 920 -2.56 22.71 -21.49
C LEU A 920 -1.72 21.79 -22.39
N ALA A 921 -1.39 22.23 -23.60
CA ALA A 921 -0.64 21.42 -24.55
C ALA A 921 0.85 21.31 -24.21
N GLU A 922 1.52 22.41 -23.86
CA GLU A 922 2.97 22.45 -23.66
C GLU A 922 3.39 22.17 -22.20
N TYR A 923 2.63 22.62 -21.19
CA TYR A 923 3.00 22.39 -19.79
C TYR A 923 2.33 21.15 -19.18
N GLU A 924 1.07 20.88 -19.54
CA GLU A 924 0.35 19.72 -19.00
C GLU A 924 0.37 18.49 -19.92
N GLU A 925 0.97 18.62 -21.12
CA GLU A 925 1.19 17.57 -22.12
C GLU A 925 -0.12 16.95 -22.66
N TYR A 926 -1.14 17.77 -22.94
CA TYR A 926 -2.38 17.29 -23.55
C TYR A 926 -2.19 16.96 -25.04
N ASN A 927 -2.79 15.86 -25.48
CA ASN A 927 -2.89 15.50 -26.90
C ASN A 927 -4.03 16.28 -27.56
N ILE A 928 -3.73 16.94 -28.68
CA ILE A 928 -4.68 17.80 -29.38
C ILE A 928 -5.50 16.99 -30.37
N LEU A 929 -6.82 17.02 -30.23
CA LEU A 929 -7.78 16.38 -31.12
C LEU A 929 -8.47 17.44 -31.98
N ILE A 930 -8.53 17.22 -33.29
CA ILE A 930 -9.22 18.10 -34.24
C ILE A 930 -10.11 17.28 -35.17
N SER A 931 -11.14 17.92 -35.73
CA SER A 931 -11.95 17.30 -36.78
C SER A 931 -11.11 17.00 -38.02
N SER A 932 -10.42 18.02 -38.55
CA SER A 932 -9.46 17.94 -39.65
C SER A 932 -8.41 19.06 -39.56
N LYS A 933 -7.31 18.96 -40.32
CA LYS A 933 -6.33 20.05 -40.40
C LYS A 933 -6.86 21.36 -41.01
N GLU A 934 -8.04 21.37 -41.62
CA GLU A 934 -8.68 22.60 -42.09
C GLU A 934 -8.98 23.58 -40.95
N VAL A 935 -9.19 23.06 -39.72
CA VAL A 935 -9.37 23.87 -38.51
C VAL A 935 -8.18 24.81 -38.29
N ALA A 936 -6.94 24.37 -38.57
CA ALA A 936 -5.76 25.22 -38.45
C ALA A 936 -5.81 26.42 -39.40
N LYS A 937 -6.30 26.22 -40.64
CA LYS A 937 -6.47 27.29 -41.63
C LYS A 937 -7.52 28.30 -41.17
N SER A 938 -8.64 27.83 -40.62
CA SER A 938 -9.67 28.69 -40.03
C SER A 938 -9.11 29.54 -38.89
N ILE A 939 -8.39 28.93 -37.94
CA ILE A 939 -7.77 29.62 -36.80
C ILE A 939 -6.69 30.61 -37.26
N SER A 940 -5.88 30.25 -38.26
CA SER A 940 -4.87 31.15 -38.83
C SER A 940 -5.52 32.40 -39.46
N THR A 941 -6.70 32.23 -40.06
CA THR A 941 -7.45 33.34 -40.68
C THR A 941 -8.07 34.25 -39.61
N MET A 942 -8.34 33.74 -38.40
CA MET A 942 -8.76 34.52 -37.22
C MET A 942 -7.64 35.39 -36.61
N GLY A 943 -6.41 35.32 -37.13
CA GLY A 943 -5.26 36.12 -36.68
C GLY A 943 -4.44 35.49 -35.56
N LEU A 944 -4.75 34.25 -35.15
CA LEU A 944 -3.98 33.46 -34.18
C LEU A 944 -2.81 32.76 -34.90
N ARG A 945 -1.62 32.72 -34.29
CA ARG A 945 -0.38 32.28 -34.97
C ARG A 945 0.30 31.10 -34.30
N LYS A 946 0.13 30.91 -32.99
CA LYS A 946 0.76 29.80 -32.26
C LYS A 946 -0.06 28.54 -32.46
N LEU A 947 -1.37 28.65 -32.24
CA LEU A 947 -2.29 27.52 -32.26
C LEU A 947 -2.33 26.80 -33.62
N PRO A 948 -2.40 27.46 -34.79
CA PRO A 948 -2.36 26.77 -36.08
C PRO A 948 -1.10 25.91 -36.28
N LYS A 949 0.07 26.45 -35.93
CA LYS A 949 1.34 25.71 -36.04
C LYS A 949 1.38 24.49 -35.12
N MET A 950 0.82 24.63 -33.93
CA MET A 950 0.70 23.54 -32.98
C MET A 950 -0.25 22.45 -33.50
N ILE A 951 -1.39 22.84 -34.05
CA ILE A 951 -2.35 21.91 -34.67
C ILE A 951 -1.72 21.20 -35.89
N GLU A 952 -0.97 21.91 -36.73
CA GLU A 952 -0.32 21.33 -37.91
C GLU A 952 0.72 20.26 -37.55
N SER A 953 1.46 20.48 -36.45
CA SER A 953 2.56 19.63 -35.99
C SER A 953 2.12 18.48 -35.08
N LYS A 954 1.19 18.73 -34.14
CA LYS A 954 0.80 17.79 -33.07
C LYS A 954 -0.69 17.38 -33.11
N GLY A 955 -1.51 17.98 -33.97
CA GLY A 955 -2.96 17.72 -34.03
C GLY A 955 -3.31 16.35 -34.60
N ILE A 956 -4.15 15.62 -33.89
CA ILE A 956 -4.68 14.31 -34.27
C ILE A 956 -6.01 14.50 -35.02
N GLU A 957 -6.05 14.10 -36.28
CA GLU A 957 -7.24 14.22 -37.15
C GLU A 957 -8.24 13.08 -36.88
N VAL A 958 -9.26 13.36 -36.10
CA VAL A 958 -10.24 12.35 -35.66
C VAL A 958 -11.06 11.80 -36.83
N MET A 959 -11.41 12.62 -37.82
CA MET A 959 -12.16 12.15 -39.00
C MET A 959 -11.38 11.09 -39.80
N LYS A 960 -10.06 11.24 -39.90
CA LYS A 960 -9.19 10.27 -40.57
C LYS A 960 -9.10 8.95 -39.80
N LEU A 961 -9.14 9.02 -38.46
CA LEU A 961 -9.19 7.82 -37.63
C LEU A 961 -10.54 7.09 -37.76
N LEU A 962 -11.64 7.84 -37.91
CA LEU A 962 -12.97 7.28 -38.10
C LEU A 962 -13.16 6.54 -39.43
N GLU A 963 -12.34 6.81 -40.46
CA GLU A 963 -12.34 6.03 -41.72
C GLU A 963 -12.10 4.53 -41.47
N ASN A 964 -11.35 4.20 -40.41
CA ASN A 964 -11.06 2.83 -39.99
C ASN A 964 -12.16 2.18 -39.13
N VAL A 965 -13.20 2.97 -38.80
CA VAL A 965 -14.26 2.62 -37.86
C VAL A 965 -15.63 2.59 -38.54
N MET A 966 -15.91 3.52 -39.46
CA MET A 966 -17.20 3.64 -40.14
C MET A 966 -17.07 4.23 -41.55
N GLN A 967 -17.88 3.74 -42.50
CA GLN A 967 -17.91 4.25 -43.88
C GLN A 967 -19.34 4.65 -44.30
N PRO A 968 -19.58 5.92 -44.69
CA PRO A 968 -18.64 7.04 -44.68
C PRO A 968 -18.31 7.54 -43.25
N PRO A 969 -17.11 8.10 -42.99
CA PRO A 969 -16.75 8.67 -41.69
C PRO A 969 -17.69 9.83 -41.37
N SER A 970 -18.29 9.85 -40.17
CA SER A 970 -19.22 10.90 -39.77
C SER A 970 -19.15 11.21 -38.28
N LEU A 971 -19.15 12.51 -37.96
CA LEU A 971 -19.29 12.99 -36.58
C LEU A 971 -20.75 13.01 -36.10
N GLU A 972 -21.72 12.86 -37.00
CA GLU A 972 -23.15 13.04 -36.71
C GLU A 972 -23.67 12.19 -35.52
N PRO A 973 -23.31 10.90 -35.39
CA PRO A 973 -23.72 10.10 -34.24
C PRO A 973 -23.22 10.68 -32.90
N TYR A 974 -22.00 11.25 -32.92
CA TYR A 974 -21.36 11.84 -31.75
C TYR A 974 -21.87 13.25 -31.46
N ILE A 975 -22.39 13.98 -32.45
CA ILE A 975 -23.01 15.31 -32.24
C ILE A 975 -24.27 15.19 -31.39
N MET A 976 -25.14 14.21 -31.66
CA MET A 976 -26.33 13.96 -30.83
C MET A 976 -25.96 13.58 -29.38
N LEU A 977 -24.86 12.84 -29.20
CA LEU A 977 -24.35 12.46 -27.89
C LEU A 977 -23.70 13.65 -27.18
N GLY A 978 -22.91 14.43 -27.92
CA GLY A 978 -22.32 15.69 -27.48
C GLY A 978 -23.38 16.66 -27.00
N LYS A 979 -24.54 16.75 -27.67
CA LYS A 979 -25.71 17.51 -27.20
C LYS A 979 -26.15 17.07 -25.80
N ARG A 980 -26.34 15.75 -25.58
CA ARG A 980 -26.76 15.21 -24.27
C ARG A 980 -25.71 15.45 -23.18
N LEU A 981 -24.43 15.21 -23.49
CA LEU A 981 -23.34 15.38 -22.52
C LEU A 981 -23.12 16.85 -22.18
N TYR A 982 -23.16 17.74 -23.18
CA TYR A 982 -23.08 19.18 -23.00
C TYR A 982 -24.24 19.71 -22.16
N GLY A 983 -25.47 19.26 -22.41
CA GLY A 983 -26.63 19.61 -21.56
C GLY A 983 -26.44 19.23 -20.09
N LYS A 984 -25.81 18.08 -19.81
CA LYS A 984 -25.43 17.68 -18.45
C LYS A 984 -24.34 18.58 -17.86
N LEU A 985 -23.31 18.93 -18.64
CA LEU A 985 -22.21 19.80 -18.19
C LEU A 985 -22.69 21.19 -17.73
N ILE A 986 -23.70 21.75 -18.41
CA ILE A 986 -24.25 23.08 -18.09
C ILE A 986 -25.46 23.05 -17.14
N GLY A 987 -25.91 21.86 -16.72
CA GLY A 987 -27.00 21.67 -15.76
C GLY A 987 -28.37 22.20 -16.21
N LYS A 988 -28.65 22.25 -17.52
CA LYS A 988 -29.91 22.76 -18.09
C LYS A 988 -30.38 21.91 -19.27
N GLU A 989 -31.70 21.75 -19.41
CA GLU A 989 -32.33 21.39 -20.71
C GLU A 989 -32.20 22.60 -21.64
N ALA A 990 -31.04 22.75 -22.28
CA ALA A 990 -30.79 23.87 -23.18
C ALA A 990 -31.45 23.66 -24.55
N ASP A 991 -31.92 24.75 -25.15
CA ASP A 991 -32.29 24.84 -26.56
C ASP A 991 -30.99 24.78 -27.40
N LEU A 992 -30.57 23.57 -27.77
CA LEU A 992 -29.27 23.30 -28.40
C LEU A 992 -29.37 23.42 -29.92
N ALA A 993 -28.82 24.51 -30.46
CA ALA A 993 -28.76 24.78 -31.89
C ALA A 993 -28.15 23.63 -32.69
N ASP A 994 -28.70 23.38 -33.88
CA ASP A 994 -28.15 22.50 -34.90
C ASP A 994 -27.59 23.30 -36.08
N ILE A 995 -27.04 22.59 -37.07
CA ILE A 995 -26.43 23.21 -38.24
C ILE A 995 -27.45 23.98 -39.08
N GLU A 996 -28.73 23.59 -39.10
CA GLU A 996 -29.78 24.28 -39.86
C GLU A 996 -30.08 25.64 -39.23
N GLU A 997 -30.18 25.72 -37.91
CA GLU A 997 -30.32 26.98 -37.19
C GLU A 997 -29.12 27.91 -37.42
N ILE A 998 -27.89 27.38 -37.36
CA ILE A 998 -26.68 28.17 -37.63
C ILE A 998 -26.70 28.70 -39.07
N ASN A 999 -27.06 27.86 -40.05
CA ASN A 999 -27.20 28.27 -41.44
C ASN A 999 -28.28 29.34 -41.63
N MET A 1000 -29.40 29.28 -40.90
CA MET A 1000 -30.41 30.33 -40.92
C MET A 1000 -29.89 31.65 -40.35
N ILE A 1001 -29.16 31.61 -39.23
CA ILE A 1001 -28.53 32.80 -38.63
C ILE A 1001 -27.57 33.43 -39.65
N ILE A 1002 -26.67 32.63 -40.24
CA ILE A 1002 -25.70 33.10 -41.24
C ILE A 1002 -26.40 33.65 -42.49
N LYS A 1003 -27.37 32.92 -43.05
CA LYS A 1003 -28.10 33.34 -44.26
C LYS A 1003 -28.85 34.65 -44.03
N ARG A 1004 -29.49 34.80 -42.86
CA ARG A 1004 -30.16 36.04 -42.49
C ARG A 1004 -29.16 37.18 -42.33
N MET A 1005 -28.01 36.94 -41.68
CA MET A 1005 -26.93 37.94 -41.60
C MET A 1005 -26.41 38.39 -42.97
N LYS A 1006 -26.22 37.44 -43.90
CA LYS A 1006 -25.85 37.73 -45.31
C LYS A 1006 -26.91 38.56 -46.02
N SER A 1007 -28.20 38.29 -45.80
CA SER A 1007 -29.30 39.00 -46.45
C SER A 1007 -29.59 40.40 -45.90
N GLN A 1008 -29.27 40.66 -44.62
CA GLN A 1008 -29.66 41.89 -43.91
C GLN A 1008 -28.47 42.80 -43.59
N GLY A 1009 -27.24 42.43 -43.93
CA GLY A 1009 -26.05 43.28 -43.81
C GLY A 1009 -25.65 43.62 -42.37
N TYR A 1010 -25.97 42.76 -41.39
CA TYR A 1010 -25.69 43.03 -39.98
C TYR A 1010 -24.20 42.99 -39.64
N LYS A 1011 -23.76 43.92 -38.78
CA LYS A 1011 -22.38 44.05 -38.29
C LYS A 1011 -22.15 43.49 -36.87
N GLN A 1012 -23.19 42.94 -36.23
CA GLN A 1012 -23.13 42.37 -34.88
C GLN A 1012 -24.12 41.19 -34.76
N LEU A 1013 -23.78 40.19 -33.95
CA LEU A 1013 -24.66 39.08 -33.55
C LEU A 1013 -25.58 39.53 -32.41
N LEU A 1014 -26.84 39.08 -32.39
CA LEU A 1014 -27.64 39.16 -31.17
C LEU A 1014 -27.07 38.22 -30.11
N ASP A 1015 -27.23 38.54 -28.82
CA ASP A 1015 -26.75 37.68 -27.72
C ASP A 1015 -27.34 36.27 -27.77
N SER A 1016 -28.59 36.12 -28.22
CA SER A 1016 -29.24 34.82 -28.43
C SER A 1016 -28.56 34.00 -29.54
N GLU A 1017 -28.12 34.65 -30.61
CA GLU A 1017 -27.48 34.01 -31.77
C GLU A 1017 -26.03 33.66 -31.49
N LYS A 1018 -25.33 34.55 -30.78
CA LYS A 1018 -23.99 34.29 -30.25
C LYS A 1018 -24.00 33.00 -29.42
N LYS A 1019 -24.95 32.87 -28.49
CA LYS A 1019 -25.12 31.66 -27.67
C LYS A 1019 -25.46 30.41 -28.49
N LYS A 1020 -26.28 30.53 -29.55
CA LYS A 1020 -26.60 29.40 -30.44
C LYS A 1020 -25.37 28.90 -31.20
N ILE A 1021 -24.60 29.81 -31.80
CA ILE A 1021 -23.36 29.45 -32.51
C ILE A 1021 -22.33 28.88 -31.54
N GLU A 1022 -22.20 29.46 -30.34
CA GLU A 1022 -21.26 29.00 -29.31
C GLU A 1022 -21.63 27.60 -28.81
N SER A 1023 -22.92 27.35 -28.57
CA SER A 1023 -23.46 26.02 -28.26
C SER A 1023 -23.11 25.01 -29.37
N TYR A 1024 -23.32 25.38 -30.63
CA TYR A 1024 -23.07 24.49 -31.76
C TYR A 1024 -21.60 24.06 -31.86
N ILE A 1025 -20.65 25.00 -31.78
CA ILE A 1025 -19.21 24.66 -31.84
C ILE A 1025 -18.76 23.89 -30.59
N LYS A 1026 -19.30 24.20 -29.41
CA LYS A 1026 -19.04 23.49 -28.15
C LYS A 1026 -19.47 22.02 -28.22
N ILE A 1027 -20.66 21.76 -28.76
CA ILE A 1027 -21.14 20.40 -29.02
C ILE A 1027 -20.21 19.65 -29.96
N ARG A 1028 -19.72 20.30 -31.01
CA ARG A 1028 -18.79 19.68 -31.97
C ARG A 1028 -17.44 19.34 -31.34
N ALA A 1029 -16.89 20.21 -30.49
CA ALA A 1029 -15.67 19.89 -29.74
C ALA A 1029 -15.88 18.64 -28.86
N VAL A 1030 -16.98 18.57 -28.10
CA VAL A 1030 -17.34 17.38 -27.33
C VAL A 1030 -17.49 16.14 -28.24
N ALA A 1031 -18.12 16.28 -29.41
CA ALA A 1031 -18.29 15.18 -30.36
C ALA A 1031 -16.95 14.64 -30.90
N ILE A 1032 -15.98 15.52 -31.21
CA ILE A 1032 -14.62 15.15 -31.64
C ILE A 1032 -13.94 14.31 -30.54
N TYR A 1033 -14.06 14.74 -29.29
CA TYR A 1033 -13.51 14.01 -28.14
C TYR A 1033 -14.12 12.61 -28.00
N LEU A 1034 -15.46 12.51 -28.03
CA LEU A 1034 -16.17 11.24 -27.90
C LEU A 1034 -15.86 10.28 -29.05
N ALA A 1035 -15.74 10.80 -30.27
CA ALA A 1035 -15.35 10.02 -31.44
C ALA A 1035 -13.95 9.40 -31.30
N TYR A 1036 -13.00 10.17 -30.77
CA TYR A 1036 -11.65 9.67 -30.51
C TYR A 1036 -11.63 8.58 -29.42
N LEU A 1037 -12.38 8.76 -28.33
CA LEU A 1037 -12.50 7.73 -27.29
C LEU A 1037 -13.10 6.42 -27.83
N HIS A 1038 -14.07 6.54 -28.75
CA HIS A 1038 -14.63 5.36 -29.40
C HIS A 1038 -13.60 4.64 -30.28
N TYR A 1039 -12.82 5.39 -31.08
CA TYR A 1039 -11.72 4.82 -31.85
C TYR A 1039 -10.71 4.07 -30.95
N LEU A 1040 -10.32 4.65 -29.82
CA LEU A 1040 -9.43 4.00 -28.86
C LEU A 1040 -10.00 2.70 -28.28
N SER A 1041 -11.31 2.67 -28.02
CA SER A 1041 -12.00 1.46 -27.55
C SER A 1041 -11.87 0.32 -28.56
N LEU A 1042 -12.10 0.61 -29.85
CA LEU A 1042 -12.01 -0.38 -30.92
C LEU A 1042 -10.58 -0.85 -31.23
N GLU A 1043 -9.58 0.04 -31.12
CA GLU A 1043 -8.17 -0.36 -31.26
C GLU A 1043 -7.73 -1.32 -30.15
N ARG A 1044 -8.26 -1.16 -28.93
CA ARG A 1044 -8.03 -2.11 -27.84
C ARG A 1044 -8.61 -3.47 -28.17
N GLU A 1045 -9.87 -3.52 -28.62
CA GLU A 1045 -10.53 -4.78 -29.04
C GLU A 1045 -9.76 -5.50 -30.17
N LYS A 1046 -9.30 -4.75 -31.19
CA LYS A 1046 -8.52 -5.33 -32.30
C LYS A 1046 -7.16 -5.88 -31.86
N LYS A 1047 -6.48 -5.26 -30.89
CA LYS A 1047 -5.25 -5.81 -30.30
C LYS A 1047 -5.52 -7.12 -29.57
N THR A 1048 -6.61 -7.19 -28.81
CA THR A 1048 -7.03 -8.42 -28.11
C THR A 1048 -7.26 -9.57 -29.09
N ILE A 1049 -7.97 -9.32 -30.19
CA ILE A 1049 -8.26 -10.35 -31.22
C ILE A 1049 -6.99 -10.79 -31.97
N LYS A 1050 -6.04 -9.88 -32.23
CA LYS A 1050 -4.74 -10.23 -32.87
C LYS A 1050 -3.82 -11.04 -31.97
N GLU A 1051 -3.91 -10.88 -30.65
CA GLU A 1051 -3.18 -11.71 -29.70
C GLU A 1051 -3.84 -13.09 -29.53
N GLU A 1052 -5.16 -13.18 -29.68
CA GLU A 1052 -5.90 -14.46 -29.73
C GLU A 1052 -5.62 -15.26 -31.00
N GLY A 1053 -5.48 -14.62 -32.17
CA GLY A 1053 -5.15 -15.29 -33.43
C GLY A 1053 -3.67 -15.70 -33.61
N LYS A 1054 -2.81 -15.38 -32.63
CA LYS A 1054 -1.39 -15.79 -32.58
C LYS A 1054 -1.10 -16.85 -31.51
N LYS A 1055 -2.09 -17.23 -30.70
CA LYS A 1055 -2.08 -18.45 -29.88
C LYS A 1055 -2.84 -19.54 -30.61
#